data_AF-A0A351F6J1-F1
#
_entry.id   AF-A0A351F6J1-F1
#
_cell.length_a   1.000
_cell.length_b   1.000
_cell.length_c   1.000
_cell.angle_alpha   90.00
_cell.angle_beta   90.00
_cell.angle_gamma   90.00
#
_symmetry.space_group_name_H-M   'P 1'
#
loop_
_entity.id
_entity.type
_entity.pdbx_description
1 polymer ?
#
loop_
_entity_poly.entity_id
_entity_poly.type
_entity_poly.pdbx_seq_one_letter_code
_entity_poly.pdbx_strand_id
1 'polypeptide(L)'
;MKRRILSVILALCLFLSIAPITMAADTSYGDLQKGDIIEFGSYPQTKEVNPKIISALNDILTDDMWVSYDYYIGTGTEYDGNMTASDYMKYADLELNGEKYRAVRFSQYRPTVTSDVSSETTSVQDNNGYELNTTYFFKYEPLTWKVLDPDEGFVISNISIDSQAFENFSYYDPDSYDSAAGQAVYNGKDCKYLANDWSKCSLREWMNKDFYNTAFTAEEQAQIGKTYLDNTNPFSQKYDCAGTFDKIFTISFYDAINSDYGFDEDGSRTDFARMRPATDYAKCQGADAADATGTLPYWWLRTTNLHGAFAFGVSPNGWIVSSGGGYYNVNRTDNAVVPAFKFNPKTPTLAKGSKIEFGSYPQSEVTDADEIAKLEADSENYLWVSYKYYSGTGDSTDGKMESGDFMLYKDFYSGGEMFRAVTFTEYRPGFSGGVKEKVYSYQGKNGYNPNNVYYFKYEPLTWRVLDPDEGYVMCDNIIDSQAYQNFVIKKDDKLYNSKDCTNYVSDWSTSSLRQWLNKTFYNTAFSREEKMLIGTTFLENNSADGTWFGTDTGDKIFALSYNDAVNSAYGFNSSNEELDEARKLKGTAYSNCQGVYISQDYPYWWLRSPVDSDRVDYVSAYGWASAADGVYGTGVGIVPAFKFNPKAVDVNVVYDLDGGAWAEGYTAPISYKSNETLALPTAENVARAGYTFAGWEQTSAINKTVCYTAQWTAKTYTIKFDTKGGTAVADKTLHWDDKVLDGVVPPTRDGGFEFIGWNIVSPKLSATTLNCTYGELVQDDSIDTITLGAVWRDTEAPTIIGLENGKTYCGAQKFRVTDNDTSRSAIVMINGKTVEPDADGYYTAEPANGELKIITVDSFANMFMVTITVNADHSYGGWKFDENEHWKECKYGDSVIEKGEHTFRWVTDKEATETETGIAHEECSVCHAKRNENTEVQKLPTKLDKLRDWFVGIFAKIIKWFVDLIGDVC
;
A
#
# COMPACT_ATOMS: atom_id res chain seq x y z
N MET A 1 -78.70 -26.16 -12.78
CA MET A 1 -78.59 -25.15 -11.70
C MET A 1 -77.67 -25.64 -10.55
N LYS A 2 -76.49 -26.23 -10.85
CA LYS A 2 -75.54 -26.77 -9.85
C LYS A 2 -74.06 -26.49 -10.18
N ARG A 3 -73.78 -25.55 -11.09
CA ARG A 3 -72.41 -25.11 -11.46
C ARG A 3 -72.11 -23.65 -11.12
N ARG A 4 -73.02 -22.94 -10.44
CA ARG A 4 -72.81 -21.54 -9.98
C ARG A 4 -72.72 -21.37 -8.47
N ILE A 5 -72.86 -22.44 -7.68
CA ILE A 5 -72.75 -22.39 -6.21
C ILE A 5 -71.36 -22.86 -5.74
N LEU A 6 -70.67 -23.74 -6.48
CA LEU A 6 -69.32 -24.17 -6.12
C LEU A 6 -68.24 -23.08 -6.34
N SER A 7 -68.41 -22.21 -7.34
CA SER A 7 -67.46 -21.12 -7.59
C SER A 7 -67.60 -19.95 -6.60
N VAL A 8 -68.72 -19.84 -5.89
CA VAL A 8 -68.94 -18.78 -4.88
C VAL A 8 -68.51 -19.25 -3.49
N ILE A 9 -68.58 -20.55 -3.18
CA ILE A 9 -68.09 -21.09 -1.89
C ILE A 9 -66.57 -21.29 -1.91
N LEU A 10 -65.95 -21.65 -3.05
CA LEU A 10 -64.48 -21.66 -3.15
C LEU A 10 -63.90 -20.24 -3.10
N ALA A 11 -64.63 -19.23 -3.57
CA ALA A 11 -64.22 -17.83 -3.47
C ALA A 11 -64.48 -17.22 -2.08
N LEU A 12 -65.38 -17.78 -1.25
CA LEU A 12 -65.61 -17.31 0.13
C LEU A 12 -64.78 -18.05 1.19
N CYS A 13 -64.25 -19.24 0.90
CA CYS A 13 -63.30 -19.93 1.80
C CYS A 13 -61.82 -19.58 1.54
N LEU A 14 -61.49 -18.96 0.41
CA LEU A 14 -60.16 -18.41 0.12
C LEU A 14 -59.94 -16.99 0.67
N PHE A 15 -60.93 -16.40 1.37
CA PHE A 15 -60.85 -15.04 1.94
C PHE A 15 -60.94 -15.01 3.48
N LEU A 16 -60.82 -16.15 4.18
CA LEU A 16 -60.97 -16.23 5.65
C LEU A 16 -59.88 -17.02 6.39
N SER A 17 -58.72 -17.31 5.79
CA SER A 17 -57.61 -17.96 6.50
C SER A 17 -56.23 -17.38 6.21
N ILE A 18 -56.17 -16.15 5.73
CA ILE A 18 -54.97 -15.34 5.77
C ILE A 18 -55.46 -13.97 6.20
N ALA A 19 -55.57 -13.76 7.51
CA ALA A 19 -55.18 -12.45 7.99
C ALA A 19 -53.65 -12.51 7.88
N PRO A 20 -53.01 -11.85 6.89
CA PRO A 20 -51.68 -11.40 7.19
C PRO A 20 -51.91 -10.51 8.40
N ILE A 21 -51.35 -10.88 9.54
CA ILE A 21 -50.91 -9.82 10.44
C ILE A 21 -49.86 -9.11 9.58
N THR A 22 -50.32 -8.18 8.73
CA THR A 22 -49.54 -7.02 8.39
C THR A 22 -49.29 -6.39 9.74
N MET A 23 -48.23 -6.82 10.42
CA MET A 23 -47.52 -5.95 11.32
C MET A 23 -47.17 -4.79 10.42
N ALA A 24 -47.96 -3.73 10.56
CA ALA A 24 -47.62 -2.47 9.97
C ALA A 24 -46.17 -2.20 10.37
N ALA A 25 -45.34 -1.90 9.39
CA ALA A 25 -44.05 -1.25 9.55
C ALA A 25 -44.26 0.16 10.13
N ASP A 26 -44.94 0.23 11.28
CA ASP A 26 -45.34 1.42 12.03
C ASP A 26 -44.67 1.40 13.42
N THR A 27 -43.64 0.57 13.61
CA THR A 27 -42.61 0.90 14.59
C THR A 27 -41.78 2.04 14.01
N SER A 28 -42.29 3.25 14.22
CA SER A 28 -41.44 4.43 14.30
C SER A 28 -40.29 4.11 15.27
N TYR A 29 -39.10 3.77 14.76
CA TYR A 29 -37.84 3.72 15.54
C TYR A 29 -37.46 5.08 16.13
N GLY A 30 -38.33 6.09 15.97
CA GLY A 30 -38.11 7.47 16.36
C GLY A 30 -38.18 7.76 17.86
N ASP A 31 -38.61 6.80 18.67
CA ASP A 31 -38.74 6.94 20.13
C ASP A 31 -37.74 6.05 20.88
N LEU A 32 -36.77 5.44 20.19
CA LEU A 32 -35.78 4.57 20.81
C LEU A 32 -34.92 5.33 21.82
N GLN A 33 -34.75 4.73 22.98
CA GLN A 33 -33.83 5.19 24.00
C GLN A 33 -32.61 4.27 24.06
N LYS A 34 -31.47 4.83 24.45
CA LYS A 34 -30.27 4.04 24.73
C LYS A 34 -30.60 2.92 25.72
N GLY A 35 -30.24 1.69 25.36
CA GLY A 35 -30.48 0.49 26.16
C GLY A 35 -31.81 -0.21 25.90
N ASP A 36 -32.70 0.35 25.06
CA ASP A 36 -33.92 -0.34 24.63
C ASP A 36 -33.59 -1.65 23.92
N ILE A 37 -34.49 -2.63 24.05
CA ILE A 37 -34.45 -3.89 23.32
C ILE A 37 -35.54 -3.88 22.26
N ILE A 38 -35.15 -4.07 21.00
CA ILE A 38 -36.06 -4.13 19.85
C ILE A 38 -36.03 -5.51 19.19
N GLU A 39 -37.10 -5.87 18.50
CA GLU A 39 -37.17 -7.03 17.61
C GLU A 39 -37.03 -6.60 16.15
N PHE A 40 -36.11 -7.22 15.41
CA PHE A 40 -35.88 -6.91 14.00
C PHE A 40 -35.19 -8.06 13.26
N GLY A 41 -35.77 -8.55 12.17
CA GLY A 41 -35.33 -9.79 11.52
C GLY A 41 -35.63 -11.05 12.35
N SER A 42 -35.34 -12.21 11.77
CA SER A 42 -35.51 -13.51 12.43
C SER A 42 -34.43 -14.50 12.01
N TYR A 43 -33.99 -15.36 12.92
CA TYR A 43 -32.94 -16.35 12.66
C TYR A 43 -33.20 -17.63 13.48
N PRO A 44 -32.63 -18.80 13.13
CA PRO A 44 -32.75 -20.00 13.95
C PRO A 44 -32.16 -19.77 15.36
N GLN A 45 -32.91 -20.13 16.39
CA GLN A 45 -32.50 -19.90 17.79
C GLN A 45 -32.73 -21.12 18.67
N THR A 46 -33.95 -21.38 19.13
CA THR A 46 -34.25 -22.48 20.07
C THR A 46 -34.37 -23.84 19.39
N LYS A 47 -33.91 -24.90 20.07
CA LYS A 47 -34.06 -26.29 19.62
C LYS A 47 -35.48 -26.79 19.86
N GLU A 48 -36.12 -27.34 18.82
CA GLU A 48 -37.41 -28.01 18.95
C GLU A 48 -37.25 -29.35 19.66
N VAL A 49 -38.07 -29.58 20.67
CA VAL A 49 -38.05 -30.79 21.53
C VAL A 49 -39.36 -31.55 21.52
N ASN A 50 -40.42 -31.00 20.89
CA ASN A 50 -41.71 -31.64 20.81
C ASN A 50 -41.68 -32.77 19.75
N PRO A 51 -41.83 -34.04 20.16
CA PRO A 51 -41.70 -35.18 19.25
C PRO A 51 -42.74 -35.19 18.13
N LYS A 52 -43.92 -34.56 18.33
CA LYS A 52 -44.94 -34.46 17.29
C LYS A 52 -44.55 -33.48 16.19
N ILE A 53 -43.95 -32.35 16.56
CA ILE A 53 -43.47 -31.34 15.61
C ILE A 53 -42.28 -31.89 14.84
N ILE A 54 -41.32 -32.50 15.55
CA ILE A 54 -40.15 -33.17 14.94
C ILE A 54 -40.58 -34.24 13.93
N SER A 55 -41.57 -35.08 14.26
CA SER A 55 -42.10 -36.08 13.33
C SER A 55 -42.68 -35.44 12.07
N ALA A 56 -43.47 -34.37 12.22
CA ALA A 56 -44.06 -33.67 11.07
C ALA A 56 -43.01 -32.99 10.19
N LEU A 57 -41.97 -32.40 10.78
CA LEU A 57 -40.86 -31.79 10.03
C LEU A 57 -40.03 -32.85 9.29
N ASN A 58 -39.80 -34.01 9.91
CA ASN A 58 -39.15 -35.14 9.24
C ASN A 58 -39.96 -35.66 8.04
N ASP A 59 -41.29 -35.65 8.13
CA ASP A 59 -42.15 -36.05 7.00
C ASP A 59 -42.11 -35.06 5.82
N ILE A 60 -41.72 -33.80 6.07
CA ILE A 60 -41.56 -32.76 5.03
C ILE A 60 -40.18 -32.84 4.36
N LEU A 61 -39.14 -33.21 5.10
CA LEU A 61 -37.76 -33.25 4.61
C LEU A 61 -37.60 -34.22 3.43
N THR A 62 -36.98 -33.75 2.35
CA THR A 62 -36.53 -34.57 1.21
C THR A 62 -35.04 -34.41 0.98
N ASP A 63 -34.41 -35.39 0.32
CA ASP A 63 -32.94 -35.42 0.15
C ASP A 63 -32.39 -34.24 -0.67
N ASP A 64 -33.19 -33.66 -1.56
CA ASP A 64 -32.86 -32.52 -2.41
C ASP A 64 -32.94 -31.16 -1.71
N MET A 65 -33.51 -31.09 -0.50
CA MET A 65 -33.61 -29.84 0.27
C MET A 65 -32.32 -29.48 1.02
N TRP A 66 -31.38 -30.41 1.14
CA TRP A 66 -30.19 -30.23 1.96
C TRP A 66 -29.15 -29.37 1.26
N VAL A 67 -28.80 -28.26 1.90
CA VAL A 67 -27.75 -27.34 1.48
C VAL A 67 -26.54 -27.58 2.38
N SER A 68 -25.36 -27.71 1.77
CA SER A 68 -24.10 -27.76 2.51
C SER A 68 -23.81 -26.40 3.15
N TYR A 69 -23.28 -26.40 4.38
CA TYR A 69 -22.68 -25.17 4.92
C TYR A 69 -21.31 -24.87 4.30
N ASP A 70 -20.71 -25.85 3.62
CA ASP A 70 -19.37 -25.76 3.04
C ASP A 70 -18.29 -25.38 4.09
N TYR A 71 -18.50 -25.81 5.33
CA TYR A 71 -17.55 -25.59 6.41
C TYR A 71 -16.23 -26.32 6.15
N TYR A 72 -15.15 -25.67 6.58
CA TYR A 72 -13.79 -26.13 6.36
C TYR A 72 -13.36 -27.15 7.41
N ILE A 73 -12.66 -28.16 6.95
CA ILE A 73 -12.01 -29.20 7.78
C ILE A 73 -10.58 -29.41 7.26
N GLY A 74 -9.64 -29.61 8.17
CA GLY A 74 -8.23 -29.74 7.83
C GLY A 74 -7.67 -31.13 8.06
N THR A 75 -6.34 -31.23 8.02
CA THR A 75 -5.58 -32.47 8.14
C THR A 75 -4.88 -32.64 9.50
N GLY A 76 -5.13 -31.73 10.45
CA GLY A 76 -4.51 -31.72 11.78
C GLY A 76 -3.18 -30.96 11.87
N THR A 77 -2.82 -30.19 10.84
CA THR A 77 -1.64 -29.33 10.83
C THR A 77 -2.08 -27.88 10.74
N GLU A 78 -1.75 -27.08 11.75
CA GLU A 78 -2.13 -25.67 11.80
C GLU A 78 -1.43 -24.86 10.69
N TYR A 79 -2.18 -23.94 10.07
CA TYR A 79 -1.68 -22.98 9.08
C TYR A 79 -0.99 -23.59 7.83
N ASP A 80 -1.24 -24.84 7.48
CA ASP A 80 -0.62 -25.47 6.30
C ASP A 80 -1.33 -25.15 4.97
N GLY A 81 -2.47 -24.45 5.03
CA GLY A 81 -3.29 -24.11 3.87
C GLY A 81 -3.94 -25.32 3.17
N ASN A 82 -4.06 -26.48 3.81
CA ASN A 82 -4.71 -27.68 3.26
C ASN A 82 -6.14 -27.93 3.74
N MET A 83 -6.75 -27.00 4.49
CA MET A 83 -8.16 -27.05 4.87
C MET A 83 -9.05 -26.90 3.63
N THR A 84 -10.11 -27.71 3.56
CA THR A 84 -11.05 -27.72 2.43
C THR A 84 -12.49 -27.65 2.91
N ALA A 85 -13.33 -26.91 2.18
CA ALA A 85 -14.78 -26.97 2.34
C ALA A 85 -15.30 -28.39 2.16
N SER A 86 -16.25 -28.79 3.00
CA SER A 86 -16.78 -30.15 3.04
C SER A 86 -18.28 -30.15 3.34
N ASP A 87 -18.97 -31.17 2.84
CA ASP A 87 -20.43 -31.32 2.94
C ASP A 87 -20.87 -32.09 4.19
N TYR A 88 -19.97 -32.27 5.16
CA TYR A 88 -20.23 -33.05 6.37
C TYR A 88 -21.32 -32.46 7.26
N MET A 89 -21.61 -31.17 7.15
CA MET A 89 -22.68 -30.47 7.89
C MET A 89 -23.59 -29.76 6.90
N LYS A 90 -24.89 -30.03 7.02
CA LYS A 90 -25.92 -29.53 6.10
C LYS A 90 -27.09 -28.93 6.85
N TYR A 91 -27.83 -28.06 6.18
CA TYR A 91 -29.11 -27.56 6.65
C TYR A 91 -30.21 -27.66 5.61
N ALA A 92 -31.44 -27.55 6.06
CA ALA A 92 -32.62 -27.35 5.22
C ALA A 92 -33.58 -26.41 5.95
N ASP A 93 -34.03 -25.35 5.29
CA ASP A 93 -35.07 -24.47 5.82
C ASP A 93 -36.45 -25.00 5.43
N LEU A 94 -37.36 -25.01 6.40
CA LEU A 94 -38.67 -25.65 6.33
C LEU A 94 -39.75 -24.71 6.89
N GLU A 95 -40.99 -24.93 6.49
CA GLU A 95 -42.14 -24.26 7.07
C GLU A 95 -43.19 -25.28 7.51
N LEU A 96 -43.70 -25.14 8.75
CA LEU A 96 -44.76 -25.97 9.29
C LEU A 96 -45.78 -25.06 9.99
N ASN A 97 -47.02 -25.06 9.50
CA ASN A 97 -48.12 -24.23 10.03
C ASN A 97 -47.79 -22.73 10.10
N GLY A 98 -47.01 -22.20 9.14
CA GLY A 98 -46.60 -20.79 9.11
C GLY A 98 -45.37 -20.46 9.95
N GLU A 99 -44.83 -21.42 10.71
CA GLU A 99 -43.61 -21.26 11.49
C GLU A 99 -42.41 -21.79 10.69
N LYS A 100 -41.33 -21.01 10.63
CA LYS A 100 -40.10 -21.38 9.91
C LYS A 100 -39.14 -22.13 10.84
N TYR A 101 -38.52 -23.17 10.32
CA TYR A 101 -37.55 -23.99 11.03
C TYR A 101 -36.30 -24.22 10.18
N ARG A 102 -35.14 -24.38 10.82
CA ARG A 102 -33.93 -24.89 10.20
C ARG A 102 -33.63 -26.28 10.72
N ALA A 103 -33.65 -27.27 9.82
CA ALA A 103 -33.09 -28.58 10.10
C ALA A 103 -31.56 -28.52 9.95
N VAL A 104 -30.82 -29.19 10.84
CA VAL A 104 -29.37 -29.33 10.78
C VAL A 104 -29.02 -30.79 11.01
N ARG A 105 -28.14 -31.34 10.18
CA ARG A 105 -27.54 -32.67 10.38
C ARG A 105 -26.06 -32.62 10.03
N PHE A 106 -25.27 -33.45 10.70
CA PHE A 106 -23.86 -33.59 10.41
C PHE A 106 -23.36 -35.02 10.59
N SER A 107 -22.53 -35.48 9.67
CA SER A 107 -21.90 -36.83 9.68
C SER A 107 -20.53 -36.84 10.36
N GLN A 108 -19.98 -35.66 10.63
CA GLN A 108 -18.72 -35.43 11.33
C GLN A 108 -18.91 -34.25 12.28
N TYR A 109 -18.13 -34.18 13.36
CA TYR A 109 -18.19 -33.03 14.26
C TYR A 109 -17.47 -31.84 13.60
N ARG A 110 -17.99 -30.64 13.80
CA ARG A 110 -17.32 -29.40 13.41
C ARG A 110 -16.10 -29.21 14.32
N PRO A 111 -14.88 -29.22 13.79
CA PRO A 111 -13.69 -28.99 14.61
C PRO A 111 -13.65 -27.54 15.12
N THR A 112 -13.13 -27.29 16.31
CA THR A 112 -12.97 -25.97 16.93
C THR A 112 -11.99 -25.08 16.18
N VAL A 113 -11.14 -25.67 15.33
CA VAL A 113 -10.18 -24.97 14.46
C VAL A 113 -10.30 -25.52 13.04
N THR A 114 -10.34 -24.67 12.02
CA THR A 114 -10.54 -25.13 10.62
C THR A 114 -9.41 -26.03 10.09
N SER A 115 -8.23 -26.02 10.71
CA SER A 115 -7.11 -26.90 10.35
C SER A 115 -7.18 -28.30 10.95
N ASP A 116 -8.05 -28.53 11.93
CA ASP A 116 -8.13 -29.80 12.65
C ASP A 116 -8.91 -30.88 11.88
N VAL A 117 -8.60 -32.13 12.20
CA VAL A 117 -9.42 -33.28 11.81
C VAL A 117 -10.63 -33.38 12.73
N SER A 118 -11.79 -33.78 12.21
CA SER A 118 -13.00 -33.97 13.02
C SER A 118 -12.83 -35.11 14.03
N SER A 119 -13.03 -34.81 15.31
CA SER A 119 -13.21 -35.78 16.39
C SER A 119 -14.03 -35.19 17.54
N GLU A 120 -14.48 -36.04 18.47
CA GLU A 120 -15.10 -35.60 19.74
C GLU A 120 -14.15 -34.69 20.56
N THR A 121 -12.84 -34.97 20.52
CA THR A 121 -11.84 -34.18 21.28
C THR A 121 -11.50 -32.83 20.66
N THR A 122 -11.91 -32.60 19.42
CA THR A 122 -11.64 -31.37 18.66
C THR A 122 -12.92 -30.61 18.38
N SER A 123 -14.05 -30.95 19.04
CA SER A 123 -15.31 -30.24 18.89
C SER A 123 -15.87 -29.83 20.25
N VAL A 124 -16.85 -28.95 20.22
CA VAL A 124 -17.69 -28.61 21.38
C VAL A 124 -19.17 -28.94 21.15
N GLN A 125 -19.52 -29.47 19.97
CA GLN A 125 -20.91 -29.82 19.66
C GLN A 125 -21.46 -30.93 20.58
N ASP A 126 -20.63 -31.92 20.89
CA ASP A 126 -20.94 -33.02 21.81
C ASP A 126 -21.03 -32.53 23.27
N ASN A 127 -20.12 -31.65 23.69
CA ASN A 127 -20.19 -30.95 24.99
C ASN A 127 -21.51 -30.16 25.14
N ASN A 128 -22.01 -29.62 24.03
CA ASN A 128 -23.30 -28.93 23.94
C ASN A 128 -24.51 -29.89 23.78
N GLY A 129 -24.29 -31.20 23.76
CA GLY A 129 -25.36 -32.22 23.70
C GLY A 129 -25.90 -32.50 22.29
N TYR A 130 -25.07 -32.32 21.25
CA TYR A 130 -25.41 -32.65 19.87
C TYR A 130 -24.57 -33.82 19.35
N GLU A 131 -25.23 -34.90 18.95
CA GLU A 131 -24.64 -36.14 18.46
C GLU A 131 -24.64 -36.23 16.92
N LEU A 132 -23.67 -36.97 16.37
CA LEU A 132 -23.56 -37.27 14.93
C LEU A 132 -24.80 -37.96 14.36
N ASN A 133 -25.04 -37.77 13.06
CA ASN A 133 -26.10 -38.42 12.28
C ASN A 133 -27.52 -38.26 12.83
N THR A 134 -27.72 -37.27 13.70
CA THR A 134 -29.02 -36.87 14.23
C THR A 134 -29.47 -35.60 13.53
N THR A 135 -30.75 -35.52 13.17
CA THR A 135 -31.35 -34.30 12.61
C THR A 135 -31.95 -33.48 13.75
N TYR A 136 -31.46 -32.26 13.91
CA TYR A 136 -31.96 -31.29 14.88
C TYR A 136 -32.75 -30.20 14.16
N PHE A 137 -33.81 -29.70 14.79
CA PHE A 137 -34.64 -28.64 14.24
C PHE A 137 -34.57 -27.42 15.16
N PHE A 138 -34.36 -26.26 14.56
CA PHE A 138 -34.27 -24.99 15.26
C PHE A 138 -35.36 -24.07 14.77
N LYS A 139 -36.10 -23.46 15.70
CA LYS A 139 -37.16 -22.53 15.37
C LYS A 139 -36.57 -21.19 14.95
N TYR A 140 -37.08 -20.58 13.88
CA TYR A 140 -36.80 -19.18 13.58
C TYR A 140 -37.57 -18.31 14.57
N GLU A 141 -36.85 -17.44 15.25
CA GLU A 141 -37.42 -16.52 16.24
C GLU A 141 -36.93 -15.10 15.94
N PRO A 142 -37.71 -14.07 16.30
CA PRO A 142 -37.28 -12.68 16.17
C PRO A 142 -35.91 -12.45 16.83
N LEU A 143 -35.01 -11.77 16.12
CA LEU A 143 -33.74 -11.35 16.69
C LEU A 143 -33.97 -10.13 17.59
N THR A 144 -33.35 -10.14 18.76
CA THR A 144 -33.42 -9.02 19.71
C THR A 144 -32.13 -8.21 19.67
N TRP A 145 -32.28 -6.88 19.64
CA TRP A 145 -31.17 -5.94 19.51
C TRP A 145 -31.22 -4.89 20.60
N LYS A 146 -30.09 -4.63 21.23
CA LYS A 146 -29.90 -3.55 22.18
C LYS A 146 -29.47 -2.27 21.46
N VAL A 147 -30.18 -1.18 21.72
CA VAL A 147 -29.83 0.16 21.21
C VAL A 147 -28.59 0.68 21.95
N LEU A 148 -27.50 0.88 21.21
CA LEU A 148 -26.26 1.49 21.72
C LEU A 148 -26.31 3.01 21.59
N ASP A 149 -26.71 3.49 20.42
CA ASP A 149 -26.85 4.91 20.10
C ASP A 149 -28.18 5.15 19.36
N PRO A 150 -29.15 5.85 19.97
CA PRO A 150 -30.43 6.12 19.33
C PRO A 150 -30.32 7.16 18.20
N ASP A 151 -29.37 8.09 18.24
CA ASP A 151 -29.22 9.16 17.25
C ASP A 151 -28.64 8.61 15.94
N GLU A 152 -27.71 7.65 16.06
CA GLU A 152 -27.17 6.92 14.92
C GLU A 152 -28.01 5.71 14.50
N GLY A 153 -29.03 5.35 15.30
CA GLY A 153 -29.77 4.09 15.14
C GLY A 153 -28.86 2.85 15.26
N PHE A 154 -27.80 2.93 16.06
CA PHE A 154 -26.81 1.88 16.21
C PHE A 154 -27.28 0.83 17.22
N VAL A 155 -27.39 -0.41 16.77
CA VAL A 155 -27.85 -1.54 17.58
C VAL A 155 -26.89 -2.72 17.52
N ILE A 156 -26.85 -3.50 18.60
CA ILE A 156 -26.09 -4.75 18.71
C ILE A 156 -27.01 -5.89 19.13
N SER A 157 -26.81 -7.08 18.57
CA SER A 157 -27.56 -8.27 18.97
C SER A 157 -27.43 -8.52 20.47
N ASN A 158 -28.53 -8.84 21.13
CA ASN A 158 -28.55 -9.13 22.57
C ASN A 158 -28.08 -10.57 22.89
N ILE A 159 -27.97 -11.40 21.85
CA ILE A 159 -27.59 -12.81 21.90
C ILE A 159 -26.51 -13.10 20.86
N SER A 160 -25.75 -14.17 21.08
CA SER A 160 -24.84 -14.72 20.07
C SER A 160 -25.63 -15.70 19.19
N ILE A 161 -25.72 -15.39 17.90
CA ILE A 161 -26.72 -16.00 16.99
C ILE A 161 -26.21 -17.24 16.25
N ASP A 162 -24.90 -17.37 16.12
CA ASP A 162 -24.22 -18.36 15.29
C ASP A 162 -22.77 -18.53 15.80
N SER A 163 -22.03 -19.45 15.21
CA SER A 163 -20.60 -19.67 15.48
C SER A 163 -19.86 -19.76 14.15
N GLN A 164 -18.86 -18.91 13.94
CA GLN A 164 -18.12 -18.83 12.69
C GLN A 164 -16.65 -18.52 12.97
N ALA A 165 -15.76 -19.08 12.14
CA ALA A 165 -14.39 -18.61 12.11
C ALA A 165 -14.34 -17.17 11.62
N PHE A 166 -13.42 -16.38 12.17
CA PHE A 166 -13.12 -15.05 11.63
C PHE A 166 -12.66 -15.18 10.17
N GLU A 167 -11.81 -16.18 9.92
CA GLU A 167 -11.34 -16.57 8.61
C GLU A 167 -11.31 -18.11 8.47
N ASN A 168 -11.89 -18.62 7.39
CA ASN A 168 -11.97 -20.05 7.11
C ASN A 168 -10.62 -20.62 6.64
N PHE A 169 -9.86 -19.86 5.85
CA PHE A 169 -8.59 -20.27 5.29
C PHE A 169 -7.40 -19.61 6.00
N SER A 170 -6.44 -20.42 6.46
CA SER A 170 -5.25 -19.89 7.12
C SER A 170 -3.99 -20.58 6.61
N TYR A 171 -3.00 -19.77 6.19
CA TYR A 171 -1.71 -20.25 5.69
C TYR A 171 -0.56 -19.49 6.35
N TYR A 172 0.44 -20.24 6.81
CA TYR A 172 1.68 -19.73 7.38
C TYR A 172 2.76 -19.72 6.31
N ASP A 173 3.32 -18.54 6.07
CA ASP A 173 4.50 -18.38 5.24
C ASP A 173 5.77 -18.55 6.10
N PRO A 174 6.56 -19.63 5.91
CA PRO A 174 7.75 -19.88 6.71
C PRO A 174 8.84 -18.82 6.56
N ASP A 175 8.84 -18.05 5.46
CA ASP A 175 9.83 -16.99 5.21
C ASP A 175 9.38 -15.63 5.77
N SER A 176 8.15 -15.52 6.29
CA SER A 176 7.55 -14.28 6.81
C SER A 176 7.86 -13.98 8.29
N TYR A 177 8.73 -14.75 8.93
CA TYR A 177 8.99 -14.65 10.37
C TYR A 177 9.65 -13.31 10.75
N ASP A 178 8.93 -12.49 11.54
CA ASP A 178 9.43 -11.26 12.14
C ASP A 178 9.63 -11.45 13.66
N SER A 179 10.88 -11.36 14.11
CA SER A 179 11.25 -11.54 15.52
C SER A 179 10.60 -10.55 16.49
N ALA A 180 10.09 -9.39 16.01
CA ALA A 180 9.42 -8.38 16.83
C ALA A 180 7.89 -8.48 16.78
N ALA A 181 7.34 -9.07 15.72
CA ALA A 181 5.90 -9.06 15.43
C ALA A 181 5.24 -10.45 15.37
N GLY A 182 6.01 -11.52 15.53
CA GLY A 182 5.53 -12.89 15.41
C GLY A 182 5.27 -13.30 13.96
N GLN A 183 4.61 -14.45 13.81
CA GLN A 183 4.35 -15.10 12.53
C GLN A 183 3.15 -14.47 11.82
N ALA A 184 3.27 -14.20 10.51
CA ALA A 184 2.15 -13.73 9.70
C ALA A 184 1.35 -14.92 9.15
N VAL A 185 0.03 -14.87 9.34
CA VAL A 185 -0.92 -15.86 8.82
C VAL A 185 -1.80 -15.16 7.79
N TYR A 186 -1.98 -15.80 6.64
CA TYR A 186 -2.64 -15.22 5.47
C TYR A 186 -3.91 -15.97 5.11
N ASN A 187 -4.87 -15.26 4.51
CA ASN A 187 -6.13 -15.84 4.04
C ASN A 187 -6.03 -16.51 2.65
N GLY A 188 -4.81 -16.69 2.14
CA GLY A 188 -4.53 -17.32 0.86
C GLY A 188 -3.08 -17.80 0.76
N LYS A 189 -2.82 -18.77 -0.13
CA LYS A 189 -1.45 -19.26 -0.41
C LYS A 189 -0.59 -18.27 -1.19
N ASP A 190 -1.20 -17.23 -1.75
CA ASP A 190 -0.52 -16.11 -2.39
C ASP A 190 0.01 -15.08 -1.38
N CYS A 191 -0.28 -15.27 -0.08
CA CYS A 191 0.13 -14.40 1.02
C CYS A 191 -0.24 -12.92 0.82
N LYS A 192 -1.36 -12.66 0.13
CA LYS A 192 -1.75 -11.29 -0.27
C LYS A 192 -2.39 -10.49 0.86
N TYR A 193 -3.23 -11.12 1.67
CA TYR A 193 -3.92 -10.47 2.78
C TYR A 193 -3.76 -11.29 4.06
N LEU A 194 -3.61 -10.59 5.19
CA LEU A 194 -3.57 -11.24 6.49
C LEU A 194 -4.91 -11.90 6.81
N ALA A 195 -4.86 -13.04 7.50
CA ALA A 195 -6.07 -13.79 7.86
C ALA A 195 -6.98 -13.04 8.85
N ASN A 196 -6.45 -12.04 9.56
CA ASN A 196 -7.23 -11.16 10.41
C ASN A 196 -7.74 -9.88 9.70
N ASP A 197 -7.48 -9.68 8.40
CA ASP A 197 -7.93 -8.49 7.68
C ASP A 197 -9.46 -8.48 7.52
N TRP A 198 -10.14 -7.66 8.32
CA TRP A 198 -11.61 -7.53 8.26
C TRP A 198 -12.11 -7.22 6.85
N SER A 199 -11.37 -6.45 6.05
CA SER A 199 -11.78 -6.07 4.70
C SER A 199 -11.85 -7.26 3.72
N LYS A 200 -11.23 -8.39 4.08
CA LYS A 200 -11.09 -9.59 3.25
C LYS A 200 -11.50 -10.89 3.94
N CYS A 201 -11.92 -10.86 5.21
CA CYS A 201 -12.18 -12.08 5.95
C CYS A 201 -13.52 -12.75 5.61
N SER A 202 -13.57 -14.08 5.73
CA SER A 202 -14.78 -14.86 5.45
C SER A 202 -15.96 -14.53 6.38
N LEU A 203 -15.69 -14.12 7.63
CA LEU A 203 -16.74 -13.74 8.58
C LEU A 203 -17.53 -12.51 8.13
N ARG A 204 -16.83 -11.47 7.63
CA ARG A 204 -17.46 -10.26 7.08
C ARG A 204 -18.32 -10.60 5.85
N GLU A 205 -17.82 -11.47 4.99
CA GLU A 205 -18.54 -11.94 3.80
C GLU A 205 -19.84 -12.66 4.19
N TRP A 206 -19.77 -13.61 5.11
CA TRP A 206 -20.93 -14.32 5.63
C TRP A 206 -21.96 -13.37 6.25
N MET A 207 -21.52 -12.40 7.07
CA MET A 207 -22.42 -11.42 7.69
C MET A 207 -23.19 -10.57 6.67
N ASN A 208 -22.53 -10.12 5.61
CA ASN A 208 -23.11 -9.21 4.62
C ASN A 208 -23.79 -9.92 3.44
N LYS A 209 -23.69 -11.26 3.36
CA LYS A 209 -24.38 -12.07 2.36
C LYS A 209 -25.34 -13.05 3.01
N ASP A 210 -24.83 -14.14 3.56
CA ASP A 210 -25.65 -15.28 3.98
C ASP A 210 -26.54 -14.93 5.16
N PHE A 211 -25.96 -14.36 6.22
CA PHE A 211 -26.73 -13.92 7.39
C PHE A 211 -27.71 -12.81 7.01
N TYR A 212 -27.25 -11.75 6.36
CA TYR A 212 -28.09 -10.62 5.97
C TYR A 212 -29.29 -11.04 5.10
N ASN A 213 -29.07 -11.92 4.11
CA ASN A 213 -30.13 -12.40 3.23
C ASN A 213 -31.07 -13.41 3.91
N THR A 214 -30.58 -14.15 4.91
CA THR A 214 -31.38 -15.13 5.65
C THR A 214 -32.23 -14.46 6.73
N ALA A 215 -31.66 -13.47 7.43
CA ALA A 215 -32.22 -12.93 8.66
C ALA A 215 -33.23 -11.81 8.45
N PHE A 216 -33.11 -11.06 7.35
CA PHE A 216 -33.91 -9.86 7.11
C PHE A 216 -34.71 -9.99 5.81
N THR A 217 -36.00 -9.62 5.88
CA THR A 217 -36.88 -9.45 4.71
C THR A 217 -36.42 -8.27 3.84
N ALA A 218 -36.90 -8.18 2.59
CA ALA A 218 -36.53 -7.08 1.70
C ALA A 218 -36.90 -5.70 2.29
N GLU A 219 -38.01 -5.61 3.02
CA GLU A 219 -38.49 -4.41 3.70
C GLU A 219 -37.60 -4.02 4.90
N GLU A 220 -37.10 -5.00 5.65
CA GLU A 220 -36.16 -4.78 6.76
C GLU A 220 -34.77 -4.43 6.24
N GLN A 221 -34.30 -5.13 5.21
CA GLN A 221 -33.06 -4.86 4.50
C GLN A 221 -32.96 -3.43 3.97
N ALA A 222 -34.09 -2.85 3.56
CA ALA A 222 -34.18 -1.46 3.13
C ALA A 222 -33.98 -0.45 4.26
N GLN A 223 -34.15 -0.86 5.52
CA GLN A 223 -34.01 -0.01 6.71
C GLN A 223 -32.61 -0.08 7.34
N ILE A 224 -31.81 -1.09 6.98
CA ILE A 224 -30.42 -1.24 7.44
C ILE A 224 -29.50 -0.31 6.63
N GLY A 225 -28.85 0.61 7.34
CA GLY A 225 -27.91 1.58 6.80
C GLY A 225 -26.58 0.96 6.40
N LYS A 226 -26.04 1.42 5.26
CA LYS A 226 -24.68 1.08 4.85
C LYS A 226 -23.69 1.95 5.65
N THR A 227 -23.01 1.33 6.60
CA THR A 227 -22.14 2.02 7.57
C THR A 227 -20.69 1.92 7.13
N TYR A 228 -19.96 3.02 7.21
CA TYR A 228 -18.51 2.96 7.07
C TYR A 228 -17.86 2.58 8.38
N LEU A 229 -16.95 1.61 8.32
CA LEU A 229 -16.20 1.14 9.45
C LEU A 229 -14.74 1.49 9.26
N ASP A 230 -14.21 2.29 10.18
CA ASP A 230 -12.78 2.47 10.31
C ASP A 230 -12.18 1.22 10.97
N ASN A 231 -11.33 0.51 10.23
CA ASN A 231 -10.68 -0.74 10.64
C ASN A 231 -9.21 -0.52 11.04
N THR A 232 -8.88 0.69 11.49
CA THR A 232 -7.58 0.99 12.12
C THR A 232 -7.40 0.24 13.42
N ASN A 233 -6.16 -0.14 13.69
CA ASN A 233 -5.74 -0.84 14.88
C ASN A 233 -5.29 0.17 15.95
N PRO A 234 -5.87 0.16 17.17
CA PRO A 234 -5.52 1.13 18.22
C PRO A 234 -4.07 1.07 18.70
N PHE A 235 -3.42 -0.07 18.48
CA PHE A 235 -2.16 -0.42 19.13
C PHE A 235 -0.98 -0.41 18.15
N SER A 236 -1.23 -0.64 16.86
CA SER A 236 -0.19 -0.68 15.84
C SER A 236 -0.75 -0.49 14.43
N GLN A 237 -0.36 0.62 13.78
CA GLN A 237 -0.72 0.92 12.38
C GLN A 237 -0.29 -0.17 11.38
N LYS A 238 0.67 -1.03 11.75
CA LYS A 238 1.12 -2.17 10.93
C LYS A 238 -0.03 -3.13 10.58
N TYR A 239 -1.06 -3.20 11.43
CA TYR A 239 -2.21 -4.09 11.26
C TYR A 239 -3.49 -3.32 10.95
N ASP A 240 -3.37 -2.07 10.50
CA ASP A 240 -4.51 -1.31 9.98
C ASP A 240 -5.07 -2.04 8.76
N CYS A 241 -6.38 -2.26 8.77
CA CYS A 241 -7.09 -2.78 7.61
C CYS A 241 -7.72 -1.63 6.82
N ALA A 242 -7.98 -1.86 5.54
CA ALA A 242 -8.74 -0.92 4.75
C ALA A 242 -10.13 -0.67 5.37
N GLY A 243 -10.57 0.58 5.40
CA GLY A 243 -11.93 0.93 5.80
C GLY A 243 -12.97 0.24 4.90
N THR A 244 -14.07 -0.20 5.48
CA THR A 244 -15.13 -0.96 4.77
C THR A 244 -16.47 -0.23 4.82
N PHE A 245 -17.38 -0.61 3.91
CA PHE A 245 -18.78 -0.22 3.99
C PHE A 245 -19.64 -1.47 4.14
N ASP A 246 -20.23 -1.63 5.32
CA ASP A 246 -20.89 -2.85 5.75
C ASP A 246 -22.31 -2.54 6.19
N LYS A 247 -23.23 -3.48 5.92
CA LYS A 247 -24.60 -3.42 6.45
C LYS A 247 -24.68 -4.09 7.81
N ILE A 248 -24.02 -5.25 7.93
CA ILE A 248 -23.90 -6.01 9.18
C ILE A 248 -22.43 -6.19 9.51
N PHE A 249 -22.07 -6.02 10.78
CA PHE A 249 -20.70 -6.13 11.25
C PHE A 249 -20.64 -6.58 12.71
N THR A 250 -19.47 -6.99 13.21
CA THR A 250 -19.21 -7.03 14.65
C THR A 250 -18.63 -5.70 15.11
N ILE A 251 -18.86 -5.32 16.36
CA ILE A 251 -18.37 -4.04 16.87
C ILE A 251 -16.82 -4.03 16.98
N SER A 252 -16.21 -2.86 16.98
CA SER A 252 -14.77 -2.71 17.17
C SER A 252 -14.36 -2.74 18.64
N PHE A 253 -13.04 -2.77 18.88
CA PHE A 253 -12.46 -2.51 20.19
C PHE A 253 -12.94 -1.17 20.78
N TYR A 254 -12.93 -0.09 19.99
CA TYR A 254 -13.36 1.23 20.46
C TYR A 254 -14.84 1.27 20.83
N ASP A 255 -15.69 0.67 20.00
CA ASP A 255 -17.12 0.54 20.30
C ASP A 255 -17.33 -0.23 21.61
N ALA A 256 -16.55 -1.31 21.82
CA ALA A 256 -16.68 -2.19 22.97
C ALA A 256 -16.17 -1.57 24.29
N ILE A 257 -15.43 -0.45 24.26
CA ILE A 257 -15.02 0.33 25.45
C ILE A 257 -15.73 1.68 25.53
N ASN A 258 -16.73 1.94 24.70
CA ASN A 258 -17.41 3.22 24.69
C ASN A 258 -18.44 3.31 25.83
N SER A 259 -18.19 4.19 26.81
CA SER A 259 -19.11 4.46 27.91
C SER A 259 -20.43 5.11 27.45
N ASP A 260 -20.41 5.82 26.33
CA ASP A 260 -21.62 6.35 25.69
C ASP A 260 -22.50 5.25 25.08
N TYR A 261 -21.98 4.04 24.87
CA TYR A 261 -22.77 2.84 24.54
C TYR A 261 -23.14 2.01 25.78
N GLY A 262 -22.67 2.44 26.96
CA GLY A 262 -22.92 1.79 28.24
C GLY A 262 -21.98 0.62 28.53
N PHE A 263 -20.81 0.58 27.88
CA PHE A 263 -19.74 -0.37 28.18
C PHE A 263 -18.71 0.24 29.16
N ASP A 264 -17.97 -0.61 29.86
CA ASP A 264 -16.86 -0.16 30.70
C ASP A 264 -15.68 0.29 29.81
N GLU A 265 -15.16 1.50 30.07
CA GLU A 265 -14.01 2.09 29.36
C GLU A 265 -12.72 1.27 29.53
N ASP A 266 -12.62 0.51 30.63
CA ASP A 266 -11.55 -0.44 30.87
C ASP A 266 -11.94 -1.83 30.34
N GLY A 267 -11.52 -2.13 29.12
CA GLY A 267 -11.75 -3.41 28.47
C GLY A 267 -11.17 -4.62 29.22
N SER A 268 -10.28 -4.43 30.20
CA SER A 268 -9.70 -5.51 30.99
C SER A 268 -10.56 -5.94 32.19
N ARG A 269 -11.68 -5.26 32.44
CA ARG A 269 -12.60 -5.54 33.55
C ARG A 269 -13.83 -6.32 33.13
N THR A 270 -14.42 -6.99 34.13
CA THR A 270 -15.70 -7.68 34.00
C THR A 270 -16.78 -6.66 33.66
N ASP A 271 -17.45 -6.87 32.53
CA ASP A 271 -18.54 -6.03 32.09
C ASP A 271 -19.74 -6.88 31.63
N PHE A 272 -20.79 -6.84 32.42
CA PHE A 272 -22.04 -7.55 32.12
C PHE A 272 -22.72 -7.01 30.85
N ALA A 273 -22.47 -5.75 30.47
CA ALA A 273 -23.03 -5.17 29.26
C ALA A 273 -22.45 -5.79 27.97
N ARG A 274 -21.26 -6.41 28.03
CA ARG A 274 -20.61 -7.11 26.90
C ARG A 274 -20.95 -8.62 26.81
N MET A 275 -21.60 -9.19 27.82
CA MET A 275 -21.96 -10.62 27.83
C MET A 275 -23.13 -10.91 26.88
N ARG A 276 -23.03 -11.99 26.08
CA ARG A 276 -24.03 -12.33 25.04
C ARG A 276 -24.34 -13.84 25.01
N PRO A 277 -25.44 -14.29 25.63
CA PRO A 277 -25.84 -15.71 25.64
C PRO A 277 -25.89 -16.34 24.25
N ALA A 278 -25.37 -17.55 24.11
CA ALA A 278 -25.45 -18.33 22.87
C ALA A 278 -26.84 -19.00 22.72
N THR A 279 -27.40 -18.95 21.51
CA THR A 279 -28.61 -19.71 21.16
C THR A 279 -28.32 -21.22 21.09
N ASP A 280 -29.37 -22.05 21.15
CA ASP A 280 -29.21 -23.49 20.92
C ASP A 280 -28.65 -23.76 19.51
N TYR A 281 -29.08 -22.97 18.52
CA TYR A 281 -28.55 -23.02 17.18
C TYR A 281 -27.06 -22.66 17.13
N ALA A 282 -26.60 -21.58 17.77
CA ALA A 282 -25.19 -21.23 17.85
C ALA A 282 -24.34 -22.34 18.49
N LYS A 283 -24.85 -22.96 19.57
CA LYS A 283 -24.22 -24.14 20.21
C LYS A 283 -24.14 -25.34 19.27
N CYS A 284 -25.18 -25.57 18.45
CA CYS A 284 -25.17 -26.59 17.40
C CYS A 284 -24.19 -26.24 16.27
N GLN A 285 -24.00 -24.96 15.95
CA GLN A 285 -22.96 -24.49 15.03
C GLN A 285 -21.55 -24.59 15.63
N GLY A 286 -21.41 -24.87 16.93
CA GLY A 286 -20.13 -25.09 17.58
C GLY A 286 -19.69 -23.98 18.53
N ALA A 287 -20.56 -23.05 18.93
CA ALA A 287 -20.18 -22.02 19.91
C ALA A 287 -19.82 -22.66 21.26
N ASP A 288 -18.64 -22.34 21.79
CA ASP A 288 -18.18 -22.81 23.09
C ASP A 288 -18.79 -21.96 24.21
N ALA A 289 -19.89 -22.42 24.79
CA ALA A 289 -20.54 -21.77 25.94
C ALA A 289 -19.79 -22.08 27.24
N ALA A 290 -18.56 -21.57 27.34
CA ALA A 290 -17.52 -21.98 28.29
C ALA A 290 -17.71 -21.54 29.75
N ASP A 291 -18.76 -20.78 30.08
CA ASP A 291 -19.00 -20.34 31.44
C ASP A 291 -19.59 -21.46 32.33
N ALA A 292 -19.60 -21.24 33.64
CA ALA A 292 -20.10 -22.24 34.59
C ALA A 292 -21.59 -22.58 34.41
N THR A 293 -22.36 -21.73 33.70
CA THR A 293 -23.77 -21.99 33.40
C THR A 293 -24.00 -22.62 32.02
N GLY A 294 -22.96 -22.80 31.20
CA GLY A 294 -23.08 -23.39 29.87
C GLY A 294 -23.85 -22.53 28.87
N THR A 295 -23.80 -21.20 29.03
CA THR A 295 -24.65 -20.23 28.31
C THR A 295 -23.86 -19.12 27.61
N LEU A 296 -22.75 -18.67 28.17
CA LEU A 296 -21.99 -17.51 27.69
C LEU A 296 -20.74 -17.95 26.91
N PRO A 297 -20.62 -17.58 25.62
CA PRO A 297 -19.49 -17.91 24.79
C PRO A 297 -18.44 -16.79 24.74
N TYR A 298 -17.30 -17.10 24.14
CA TYR A 298 -16.42 -16.10 23.54
C TYR A 298 -17.06 -15.57 22.23
N TRP A 299 -16.85 -14.30 21.89
CA TRP A 299 -17.36 -13.74 20.63
C TRP A 299 -16.42 -12.69 20.00
N TRP A 300 -16.52 -12.54 18.67
CA TRP A 300 -15.58 -11.75 17.86
C TRP A 300 -15.79 -10.23 17.91
N LEU A 301 -14.69 -9.47 17.98
CA LEU A 301 -14.63 -8.08 17.55
C LEU A 301 -14.00 -7.99 16.16
N ARG A 302 -14.35 -6.97 15.36
CA ARG A 302 -13.75 -6.78 14.03
C ARG A 302 -12.32 -6.23 14.04
N THR A 303 -11.86 -5.70 15.18
CA THR A 303 -10.53 -5.09 15.30
C THR A 303 -9.43 -6.15 15.27
N THR A 304 -8.42 -5.93 14.43
CA THR A 304 -7.22 -6.78 14.36
C THR A 304 -6.41 -6.71 15.65
N ASN A 305 -5.68 -7.78 15.94
CA ASN A 305 -4.76 -7.81 17.06
C ASN A 305 -3.31 -7.51 16.61
N LEU A 306 -2.34 -7.61 17.52
CA LEU A 306 -0.92 -7.34 17.30
C LEU A 306 -0.17 -8.44 16.51
N HIS A 307 -0.88 -9.45 16.00
CA HIS A 307 -0.33 -10.47 15.11
C HIS A 307 -1.37 -10.86 14.05
N GLY A 308 -0.90 -11.21 12.84
CA GLY A 308 -1.75 -11.57 11.69
C GLY A 308 -2.65 -12.81 11.88
N ALA A 309 -2.42 -13.59 12.95
CA ALA A 309 -3.18 -14.79 13.28
C ALA A 309 -4.35 -14.54 14.25
N PHE A 310 -4.47 -13.35 14.86
CA PHE A 310 -5.49 -13.10 15.89
C PHE A 310 -6.33 -11.85 15.61
N ALA A 311 -7.58 -11.92 16.07
CA ALA A 311 -8.48 -10.77 16.21
C ALA A 311 -8.79 -10.53 17.70
N PHE A 312 -9.34 -9.37 18.05
CA PHE A 312 -9.87 -9.17 19.40
C PHE A 312 -11.18 -9.93 19.59
N GLY A 313 -11.47 -10.31 20.82
CA GLY A 313 -12.73 -10.92 21.19
C GLY A 313 -13.13 -10.57 22.62
N VAL A 314 -14.35 -10.93 22.97
CA VAL A 314 -14.93 -10.74 24.29
C VAL A 314 -15.11 -12.10 24.95
N SER A 315 -14.67 -12.22 26.19
CA SER A 315 -14.81 -13.44 26.99
C SER A 315 -16.21 -13.61 27.59
N PRO A 316 -16.55 -14.81 28.11
CA PRO A 316 -17.82 -15.03 28.81
C PRO A 316 -18.06 -14.09 29.99
N ASN A 317 -16.99 -13.54 30.59
CA ASN A 317 -17.10 -12.57 31.68
C ASN A 317 -17.07 -11.10 31.20
N GLY A 318 -17.16 -10.86 29.89
CA GLY A 318 -17.19 -9.52 29.30
C GLY A 318 -15.82 -8.83 29.23
N TRP A 319 -14.71 -9.55 29.41
CA TRP A 319 -13.37 -8.97 29.21
C TRP A 319 -13.07 -8.90 27.73
N ILE A 320 -12.48 -7.82 27.28
CA ILE A 320 -11.86 -7.74 25.96
C ILE A 320 -10.47 -8.35 26.07
N VAL A 321 -10.20 -9.38 25.28
CA VAL A 321 -8.99 -10.19 25.41
C VAL A 321 -8.12 -10.06 24.16
N SER A 322 -6.81 -9.92 24.39
CA SER A 322 -5.82 -9.58 23.35
C SER A 322 -4.59 -10.48 23.27
N SER A 323 -4.43 -11.48 24.14
CA SER A 323 -3.22 -12.32 24.16
C SER A 323 -3.44 -13.72 23.58
N GLY A 324 -2.46 -14.24 22.83
CA GLY A 324 -2.41 -15.52 22.09
C GLY A 324 -2.57 -16.82 22.89
N GLY A 325 -3.40 -16.81 23.93
CA GLY A 325 -3.90 -17.98 24.63
C GLY A 325 -5.06 -18.64 23.89
N GLY A 326 -4.80 -19.11 22.67
CA GLY A 326 -5.59 -20.11 21.95
C GLY A 326 -7.00 -19.77 21.49
N TYR A 327 -7.80 -18.92 22.13
CA TYR A 327 -9.24 -18.73 21.81
C TYR A 327 -9.54 -17.68 20.74
N TYR A 328 -8.56 -16.91 20.28
CA TYR A 328 -8.80 -15.79 19.35
C TYR A 328 -8.01 -15.91 18.06
N ASN A 329 -7.54 -17.13 17.76
CA ASN A 329 -6.96 -17.44 16.46
C ASN A 329 -8.08 -17.31 15.43
N VAL A 330 -7.84 -16.59 14.35
CA VAL A 330 -8.87 -16.26 13.36
C VAL A 330 -9.55 -17.48 12.73
N ASN A 331 -8.88 -18.63 12.76
CA ASN A 331 -9.36 -19.92 12.27
C ASN A 331 -10.23 -20.70 13.27
N ARG A 332 -10.57 -20.14 14.44
CA ARG A 332 -11.43 -20.79 15.43
C ARG A 332 -12.90 -20.70 15.10
N THR A 333 -13.55 -21.84 15.00
CA THR A 333 -14.95 -21.98 14.60
C THR A 333 -15.91 -21.88 15.79
N ASP A 334 -15.39 -21.96 17.02
CA ASP A 334 -16.14 -22.06 18.27
C ASP A 334 -16.36 -20.72 18.99
N ASN A 335 -15.87 -19.63 18.39
CA ASN A 335 -16.25 -18.28 18.77
C ASN A 335 -17.60 -17.92 18.16
N ALA A 336 -18.46 -17.37 19.01
CA ALA A 336 -19.79 -16.98 18.62
C ALA A 336 -19.79 -15.64 17.86
N VAL A 337 -20.85 -15.41 17.09
CA VAL A 337 -21.04 -14.17 16.32
C VAL A 337 -22.11 -13.31 16.99
N VAL A 338 -21.75 -12.06 17.27
CA VAL A 338 -22.65 -11.01 17.78
C VAL A 338 -22.71 -9.89 16.75
N PRO A 339 -23.71 -9.90 15.86
CA PRO A 339 -23.86 -8.87 14.85
C PRO A 339 -24.30 -7.55 15.45
N ALA A 340 -24.00 -6.48 14.73
CA ALA A 340 -24.44 -5.12 14.97
C ALA A 340 -24.70 -4.46 13.61
N PHE A 341 -25.56 -3.44 13.61
CA PHE A 341 -25.81 -2.61 12.43
C PHE A 341 -26.35 -1.24 12.86
N LYS A 342 -26.33 -0.29 11.93
CA LYS A 342 -27.02 1.00 12.10
C LYS A 342 -28.24 1.04 11.20
N PHE A 343 -29.38 1.51 11.72
CA PHE A 343 -30.51 1.85 10.86
C PHE A 343 -30.11 2.97 9.90
N ASN A 344 -30.85 3.13 8.80
CA ASN A 344 -30.73 4.34 8.00
C ASN A 344 -30.95 5.56 8.90
N PRO A 345 -30.14 6.63 8.75
CA PRO A 345 -30.34 7.83 9.55
C PRO A 345 -31.79 8.31 9.40
N LYS A 346 -32.43 8.67 10.51
CA LYS A 346 -33.83 9.06 10.47
C LYS A 346 -33.94 10.38 9.70
N THR A 347 -34.73 10.39 8.63
CA THR A 347 -35.13 11.68 8.03
C THR A 347 -35.97 12.41 9.09
N PRO A 348 -35.64 13.66 9.45
CA PRO A 348 -36.40 14.41 10.43
C PRO A 348 -37.88 14.43 10.06
N THR A 349 -38.78 14.38 11.04
CA THR A 349 -40.21 14.52 10.76
C THR A 349 -40.48 15.94 10.26
N LEU A 350 -40.91 16.06 9.01
CA LEU A 350 -41.09 17.36 8.36
C LEU A 350 -42.55 17.80 8.46
N ALA A 351 -42.78 18.91 9.15
CA ALA A 351 -44.07 19.59 9.15
C ALA A 351 -43.91 20.95 8.47
N LYS A 352 -44.84 21.29 7.57
CA LYS A 352 -44.76 22.54 6.81
C LYS A 352 -44.63 23.76 7.74
N GLY A 353 -43.62 24.59 7.50
CA GLY A 353 -43.33 25.79 8.29
C GLY A 353 -42.71 25.52 9.67
N SER A 354 -42.48 24.26 10.06
CA SER A 354 -41.75 23.93 11.27
C SER A 354 -40.25 24.22 11.10
N LYS A 355 -39.54 24.24 12.23
CA LYS A 355 -38.09 24.30 12.28
C LYS A 355 -37.54 22.96 12.73
N ILE A 356 -36.41 22.57 12.15
CA ILE A 356 -35.64 21.38 12.53
C ILE A 356 -34.18 21.78 12.76
N GLU A 357 -33.45 20.97 13.51
CA GLU A 357 -31.99 21.06 13.63
C GLU A 357 -31.35 19.95 12.80
N PHE A 358 -30.33 20.29 12.01
CA PHE A 358 -29.64 19.33 11.15
C PHE A 358 -28.28 19.87 10.69
N GLY A 359 -27.19 19.13 10.88
CA GLY A 359 -25.84 19.65 10.71
C GLY A 359 -25.47 20.70 11.77
N SER A 360 -24.20 21.11 11.78
CA SER A 360 -23.67 22.14 12.67
C SER A 360 -22.67 23.05 11.96
N TYR A 361 -22.60 24.32 12.37
CA TYR A 361 -21.66 25.28 11.79
C TYR A 361 -21.26 26.33 12.83
N PRO A 362 -20.15 27.07 12.66
CA PRO A 362 -19.82 28.19 13.53
C PRO A 362 -20.93 29.24 13.54
N GLN A 363 -21.42 29.61 14.74
CA GLN A 363 -22.55 30.52 14.88
C GLN A 363 -22.31 31.59 15.94
N SER A 364 -22.38 31.25 17.23
CA SER A 364 -22.16 32.18 18.34
C SER A 364 -20.67 32.45 18.60
N GLU A 365 -20.35 33.67 19.04
CA GLU A 365 -18.99 34.07 19.45
C GLU A 365 -18.80 33.82 20.96
N VAL A 366 -17.69 33.19 21.32
CA VAL A 366 -17.26 33.03 22.71
C VAL A 366 -16.59 34.33 23.16
N THR A 367 -17.13 34.95 24.21
CA THR A 367 -16.66 36.25 24.73
C THR A 367 -16.21 36.19 26.19
N ASP A 368 -16.45 35.07 26.87
CA ASP A 368 -15.97 34.85 28.24
C ASP A 368 -14.46 34.63 28.26
N ALA A 369 -13.75 35.40 29.11
CA ALA A 369 -12.30 35.41 29.11
C ALA A 369 -11.68 34.11 29.64
N ASP A 370 -12.32 33.44 30.60
CA ASP A 370 -11.82 32.18 31.16
C ASP A 370 -12.00 31.04 30.14
N GLU A 371 -13.11 31.05 29.41
CA GLU A 371 -13.36 30.11 28.32
C GLU A 371 -12.40 30.32 27.14
N ILE A 372 -12.15 31.57 26.72
CA ILE A 372 -11.19 31.88 25.66
C ILE A 372 -9.78 31.38 26.02
N ALA A 373 -9.32 31.60 27.26
CA ALA A 373 -7.98 31.15 27.68
C ALA A 373 -7.83 29.63 27.58
N LYS A 374 -8.90 28.87 27.84
CA LYS A 374 -8.93 27.42 27.65
C LYS A 374 -8.89 27.05 26.16
N LEU A 375 -9.70 27.71 25.33
CA LEU A 375 -9.74 27.48 23.88
C LEU A 375 -8.42 27.82 23.20
N GLU A 376 -7.75 28.88 23.65
CA GLU A 376 -6.39 29.23 23.21
C GLU A 376 -5.43 28.06 23.43
N ALA A 377 -5.36 27.53 24.66
CA ALA A 377 -4.49 26.42 25.02
C ALA A 377 -4.83 25.13 24.24
N ASP A 378 -6.11 24.75 24.17
CA ASP A 378 -6.54 23.52 23.49
C ASP A 378 -6.27 23.59 21.97
N SER A 379 -6.26 24.80 21.40
CA SER A 379 -6.07 25.00 19.97
C SER A 379 -4.60 25.03 19.52
N GLU A 380 -3.61 25.02 20.43
CA GLU A 380 -2.20 25.27 20.11
C GLU A 380 -1.61 24.30 19.05
N ASN A 381 -2.03 23.03 19.09
CA ASN A 381 -1.53 21.99 18.19
C ASN A 381 -2.26 21.94 16.83
N TYR A 382 -3.27 22.79 16.63
CA TYR A 382 -4.06 22.82 15.40
C TYR A 382 -3.51 23.85 14.40
N LEU A 383 -3.39 23.43 13.14
CA LEU A 383 -2.84 24.25 12.07
C LEU A 383 -3.85 25.26 11.56
N TRP A 384 -3.38 26.49 11.30
CA TRP A 384 -4.15 27.52 10.62
C TRP A 384 -4.33 27.18 9.14
N VAL A 385 -5.56 27.35 8.67
CA VAL A 385 -5.99 27.16 7.28
C VAL A 385 -6.43 28.50 6.72
N SER A 386 -5.96 28.83 5.53
CA SER A 386 -6.39 30.05 4.85
C SER A 386 -7.76 29.89 4.21
N TYR A 387 -8.62 30.91 4.35
CA TYR A 387 -9.86 30.98 3.59
C TYR A 387 -9.63 31.22 2.10
N LYS A 388 -8.43 31.67 1.69
CA LYS A 388 -8.10 32.05 0.31
C LYS A 388 -9.08 33.06 -0.29
N TYR A 389 -9.54 34.01 0.53
CA TYR A 389 -10.43 35.06 0.06
C TYR A 389 -9.76 35.99 -0.94
N TYR A 390 -10.58 36.52 -1.86
CA TYR A 390 -10.13 37.35 -2.97
C TYR A 390 -10.09 38.83 -2.57
N SER A 391 -9.08 39.53 -3.09
CA SER A 391 -8.93 40.99 -3.04
C SER A 391 -8.29 41.48 -4.33
N GLY A 392 -8.39 42.77 -4.65
CA GLY A 392 -7.90 43.32 -5.92
C GLY A 392 -7.42 44.76 -5.84
N THR A 393 -7.47 45.44 -6.98
CA THR A 393 -6.94 46.81 -7.19
C THR A 393 -7.88 47.91 -6.71
N GLY A 394 -9.11 47.55 -6.31
CA GLY A 394 -10.22 48.47 -6.05
C GLY A 394 -11.27 48.50 -7.17
N ASP A 395 -11.02 47.84 -8.31
CA ASP A 395 -12.00 47.65 -9.39
C ASP A 395 -12.64 46.26 -9.29
N SER A 396 -13.97 46.19 -9.33
CA SER A 396 -14.72 44.95 -9.21
C SER A 396 -14.72 44.09 -10.48
N THR A 397 -14.21 44.59 -11.59
CA THR A 397 -14.37 43.98 -12.93
C THR A 397 -13.12 44.01 -13.80
N ASP A 398 -11.95 44.38 -13.26
CA ASP A 398 -10.71 44.47 -14.03
C ASP A 398 -9.99 43.12 -14.25
N GLY A 399 -10.52 42.04 -13.66
CA GLY A 399 -9.93 40.71 -13.74
C GLY A 399 -8.61 40.55 -12.98
N LYS A 400 -8.28 41.46 -12.05
CA LYS A 400 -7.03 41.45 -11.26
C LYS A 400 -7.24 41.11 -9.79
N MET A 401 -8.34 40.43 -9.46
CA MET A 401 -8.55 39.88 -8.13
C MET A 401 -7.78 38.56 -7.94
N GLU A 402 -7.13 38.43 -6.80
CA GLU A 402 -6.30 37.27 -6.42
C GLU A 402 -6.67 36.79 -5.01
N SER A 403 -6.58 35.49 -4.78
CA SER A 403 -6.75 34.90 -3.46
C SER A 403 -5.52 35.16 -2.58
N GLY A 404 -5.73 35.34 -1.28
CA GLY A 404 -4.65 35.61 -0.33
C GLY A 404 -4.85 34.98 1.04
N ASP A 405 -3.77 35.01 1.83
CA ASP A 405 -3.66 34.41 3.17
C ASP A 405 -3.82 35.46 4.29
N PHE A 406 -4.69 36.44 4.08
CA PHE A 406 -4.92 37.52 5.03
C PHE A 406 -6.03 37.21 6.05
N MET A 407 -6.78 36.12 5.86
CA MET A 407 -7.79 35.62 6.79
C MET A 407 -7.67 34.10 6.91
N LEU A 408 -7.53 33.62 8.13
CA LEU A 408 -7.26 32.23 8.47
C LEU A 408 -8.30 31.73 9.48
N TYR A 409 -8.54 30.43 9.47
CA TYR A 409 -9.29 29.74 10.51
C TYR A 409 -8.60 28.46 10.95
N LYS A 410 -9.02 27.91 12.09
CA LYS A 410 -8.75 26.53 12.46
C LYS A 410 -9.93 25.98 13.24
N ASP A 411 -10.28 24.75 12.91
CA ASP A 411 -11.34 24.00 13.59
C ASP A 411 -10.69 23.03 14.58
N PHE A 412 -11.20 22.99 15.81
CA PHE A 412 -10.62 22.19 16.89
C PHE A 412 -11.68 21.79 17.92
N TYR A 413 -11.35 20.79 18.74
CA TYR A 413 -12.22 20.33 19.83
C TYR A 413 -11.71 20.83 21.18
N SER A 414 -12.63 21.24 22.06
CA SER A 414 -12.36 21.54 23.47
C SER A 414 -13.50 21.01 24.33
N GLY A 415 -13.17 20.16 25.32
CA GLY A 415 -14.18 19.56 26.20
C GLY A 415 -15.27 18.75 25.49
N GLY A 416 -14.96 18.14 24.34
CA GLY A 416 -15.91 17.38 23.52
C GLY A 416 -16.74 18.22 22.54
N GLU A 417 -16.67 19.55 22.60
CA GLU A 417 -17.38 20.45 21.68
C GLU A 417 -16.45 20.99 20.59
N MET A 418 -16.99 21.25 19.39
CA MET A 418 -16.23 21.77 18.25
C MET A 418 -16.30 23.30 18.19
N PHE A 419 -15.16 23.93 17.89
CA PHE A 419 -15.02 25.37 17.78
C PHE A 419 -14.24 25.75 16.51
N ARG A 420 -14.48 26.96 16.02
CA ARG A 420 -13.67 27.62 14.99
C ARG A 420 -12.99 28.85 15.56
N ALA A 421 -11.67 28.88 15.53
CA ALA A 421 -10.91 30.13 15.71
C ALA A 421 -10.74 30.82 14.36
N VAL A 422 -10.89 32.14 14.31
CA VAL A 422 -10.69 32.98 13.12
C VAL A 422 -9.73 34.10 13.46
N THR A 423 -8.76 34.35 12.59
CA THR A 423 -7.87 35.52 12.67
C THR A 423 -7.62 36.11 11.30
N PHE A 424 -7.31 37.40 11.24
CA PHE A 424 -6.99 38.07 9.99
C PHE A 424 -6.01 39.22 10.22
N THR A 425 -5.06 39.39 9.30
CA THR A 425 -4.03 40.44 9.36
C THR A 425 -4.46 41.72 8.63
N GLU A 426 -5.39 41.58 7.69
CA GLU A 426 -5.98 42.68 6.92
C GLU A 426 -7.50 42.48 6.80
N TYR A 427 -8.23 43.57 6.53
CA TYR A 427 -9.69 43.48 6.41
C TYR A 427 -10.12 42.77 5.11
N ARG A 428 -11.14 41.90 5.20
CA ARG A 428 -11.83 41.36 4.03
C ARG A 428 -12.59 42.48 3.31
N PRO A 429 -12.33 42.73 2.02
CA PRO A 429 -13.02 43.77 1.26
C PRO A 429 -14.48 43.38 1.01
N GLY A 430 -15.36 44.37 0.87
CA GLY A 430 -16.81 44.20 0.64
C GLY A 430 -17.17 43.69 -0.77
N PHE A 431 -16.18 43.57 -1.66
CA PHE A 431 -16.27 42.91 -2.95
C PHE A 431 -14.92 42.28 -3.33
N SER A 432 -14.93 41.26 -4.17
CA SER A 432 -13.74 40.44 -4.47
C SER A 432 -12.57 41.18 -5.13
N GLY A 433 -12.84 42.25 -5.89
CA GLY A 433 -11.83 43.14 -6.47
C GLY A 433 -11.38 44.29 -5.56
N GLY A 434 -11.90 44.37 -4.33
CA GLY A 434 -11.67 45.51 -3.43
C GLY A 434 -10.32 45.48 -2.71
N VAL A 435 -9.91 46.63 -2.17
CA VAL A 435 -8.71 46.77 -1.34
C VAL A 435 -9.01 46.48 0.14
N LYS A 436 -8.02 45.95 0.87
CA LYS A 436 -8.17 45.38 2.22
C LYS A 436 -8.15 46.43 3.35
N GLU A 437 -8.87 47.51 3.16
CA GLU A 437 -8.95 48.62 4.11
C GLU A 437 -10.26 48.62 4.90
N LYS A 438 -10.23 49.16 6.12
CA LYS A 438 -11.38 49.23 7.03
C LYS A 438 -12.63 49.87 6.38
N VAL A 439 -12.44 50.94 5.61
CA VAL A 439 -13.55 51.71 5.00
C VAL A 439 -14.33 50.89 3.96
N TYR A 440 -13.67 49.92 3.33
CA TYR A 440 -14.27 49.04 2.31
C TYR A 440 -14.66 47.67 2.88
N SER A 441 -14.58 47.47 4.19
CA SER A 441 -14.90 46.20 4.84
C SER A 441 -16.12 46.31 5.75
N TYR A 442 -16.96 45.29 5.70
CA TYR A 442 -18.07 45.13 6.65
C TYR A 442 -17.63 44.48 7.96
N GLN A 443 -16.50 43.75 7.99
CA GLN A 443 -15.96 43.18 9.25
C GLN A 443 -15.70 44.29 10.28
N GLY A 444 -15.06 45.39 9.84
CA GLY A 444 -14.79 46.54 10.69
C GLY A 444 -16.04 47.30 11.14
N LYS A 445 -17.11 47.27 10.33
CA LYS A 445 -18.42 47.85 10.71
C LYS A 445 -19.17 46.97 11.70
N ASN A 446 -18.94 45.65 11.64
CA ASN A 446 -19.50 44.65 12.54
C ASN A 446 -18.71 44.50 13.85
N GLY A 447 -17.62 45.25 14.04
CA GLY A 447 -16.84 45.27 15.28
C GLY A 447 -15.59 44.39 15.29
N TYR A 448 -15.30 43.65 14.22
CA TYR A 448 -14.14 42.77 14.12
C TYR A 448 -12.93 43.54 13.58
N ASN A 449 -11.78 43.40 14.23
CA ASN A 449 -10.53 44.10 13.89
C ASN A 449 -9.36 43.11 13.64
N PRO A 450 -8.40 43.47 12.76
CA PRO A 450 -7.25 42.64 12.45
C PRO A 450 -6.33 42.37 13.65
N ASN A 451 -5.57 41.28 13.58
CA ASN A 451 -4.59 40.79 14.55
C ASN A 451 -5.19 40.36 15.90
N ASN A 452 -6.49 40.06 15.91
CA ASN A 452 -7.17 39.39 17.02
C ASN A 452 -7.52 37.95 16.61
N VAL A 453 -7.75 37.09 17.60
CA VAL A 453 -8.34 35.76 17.41
C VAL A 453 -9.76 35.78 17.99
N TYR A 454 -10.73 35.36 17.18
CA TYR A 454 -12.13 35.25 17.58
C TYR A 454 -12.53 33.78 17.57
N TYR A 455 -13.27 33.35 18.58
CA TYR A 455 -13.66 31.96 18.76
C TYR A 455 -15.16 31.81 18.57
N PHE A 456 -15.58 30.85 17.75
CA PHE A 456 -16.97 30.59 17.43
C PHE A 456 -17.33 29.15 17.77
N LYS A 457 -18.47 28.97 18.43
CA LYS A 457 -18.98 27.64 18.77
C LYS A 457 -19.68 27.03 17.54
N TYR A 458 -19.42 25.75 17.28
CA TYR A 458 -20.27 24.99 16.37
C TYR A 458 -21.59 24.69 17.05
N GLU A 459 -22.67 25.16 16.46
CA GLU A 459 -24.02 24.96 16.96
C GLU A 459 -24.87 24.31 15.86
N PRO A 460 -25.89 23.51 16.22
CA PRO A 460 -26.82 22.94 15.24
C PRO A 460 -27.42 24.02 14.34
N LEU A 461 -27.46 23.75 13.04
CA LEU A 461 -28.09 24.64 12.07
C LEU A 461 -29.60 24.47 12.15
N THR A 462 -30.32 25.58 12.28
CA THR A 462 -31.79 25.59 12.24
C THR A 462 -32.28 25.73 10.80
N TRP A 463 -33.20 24.85 10.39
CA TRP A 463 -33.80 24.82 9.06
C TRP A 463 -35.31 24.96 9.12
N ARG A 464 -35.87 25.82 8.28
CA ARG A 464 -37.31 25.95 8.04
C ARG A 464 -37.73 24.96 6.96
N VAL A 465 -38.79 24.19 7.23
CA VAL A 465 -39.40 23.28 6.25
C VAL A 465 -40.29 24.08 5.29
N LEU A 466 -39.90 24.13 4.03
CA LEU A 466 -40.65 24.80 2.96
C LEU A 466 -41.72 23.88 2.36
N ASP A 467 -41.32 22.64 2.04
CA ASP A 467 -42.19 21.62 1.47
C ASP A 467 -41.89 20.24 2.09
N PRO A 468 -42.76 19.71 2.97
CA PRO A 468 -42.53 18.41 3.59
C PRO A 468 -42.59 17.24 2.59
N ASP A 469 -43.38 17.35 1.52
CA ASP A 469 -43.56 16.25 0.54
C ASP A 469 -42.33 16.10 -0.37
N GLU A 470 -41.53 17.16 -0.51
CA GLU A 470 -40.27 17.14 -1.26
C GLU A 470 -39.03 17.13 -0.37
N GLY A 471 -39.21 17.08 0.96
CA GLY A 471 -38.11 17.19 1.89
C GLY A 471 -37.39 18.54 1.87
N TYR A 472 -38.03 19.59 1.35
CA TYR A 472 -37.37 20.84 0.97
C TYR A 472 -37.25 21.78 2.18
N VAL A 473 -36.01 22.10 2.55
CA VAL A 473 -35.70 22.97 3.69
C VAL A 473 -34.74 24.10 3.30
N MET A 474 -34.78 25.21 4.05
CA MET A 474 -33.84 26.32 3.97
C MET A 474 -33.32 26.68 5.36
N CYS A 475 -32.11 27.20 5.47
CA CYS A 475 -31.59 27.67 6.75
C CYS A 475 -32.39 28.88 7.24
N ASP A 476 -32.66 28.95 8.54
CA ASP A 476 -33.48 30.01 9.15
C ASP A 476 -32.64 31.23 9.60
N ASN A 477 -31.32 31.18 9.38
CA ASN A 477 -30.38 32.26 9.63
C ASN A 477 -29.41 32.44 8.45
N ILE A 478 -28.80 33.61 8.37
CA ILE A 478 -27.66 33.86 7.48
C ILE A 478 -26.40 33.38 8.21
N ILE A 479 -25.83 32.30 7.71
CA ILE A 479 -24.77 31.54 8.42
C ILE A 479 -23.36 31.95 8.02
N ASP A 480 -23.20 32.58 6.85
CA ASP A 480 -21.92 33.01 6.28
C ASP A 480 -22.18 34.17 5.30
N SER A 481 -21.13 34.73 4.73
CA SER A 481 -21.17 35.78 3.70
C SER A 481 -20.13 35.47 2.63
N GLN A 482 -20.56 35.35 1.37
CA GLN A 482 -19.69 35.02 0.24
C GLN A 482 -20.09 35.81 -1.00
N ALA A 483 -19.15 36.05 -1.91
CA ALA A 483 -19.49 36.56 -3.24
C ALA A 483 -20.13 35.46 -4.07
N TYR A 484 -21.06 35.82 -4.97
CA TYR A 484 -21.59 34.88 -5.97
C TYR A 484 -20.48 34.43 -6.92
N GLN A 485 -19.59 35.36 -7.31
CA GLN A 485 -18.34 35.08 -8.05
C GLN A 485 -17.12 35.69 -7.36
N ASN A 486 -16.07 34.88 -7.21
CA ASN A 486 -14.78 35.37 -6.71
C ASN A 486 -13.98 36.11 -7.77
N PHE A 487 -14.12 35.74 -9.05
CA PHE A 487 -13.42 36.37 -10.17
C PHE A 487 -14.41 37.00 -11.14
N VAL A 488 -14.15 38.25 -11.56
CA VAL A 488 -14.97 38.97 -12.54
C VAL A 488 -14.09 39.80 -13.46
N ILE A 489 -14.29 39.66 -14.77
CA ILE A 489 -13.65 40.48 -15.80
C ILE A 489 -14.70 41.07 -16.75
N LYS A 490 -14.60 42.38 -17.03
CA LYS A 490 -15.42 43.06 -18.03
C LYS A 490 -14.75 43.00 -19.40
N LYS A 491 -15.47 42.53 -20.41
CA LYS A 491 -15.05 42.52 -21.81
C LYS A 491 -16.25 42.78 -22.72
N ASP A 492 -16.10 43.68 -23.68
CA ASP A 492 -17.15 44.03 -24.66
C ASP A 492 -18.50 44.36 -24.00
N ASP A 493 -18.45 45.14 -22.91
CA ASP A 493 -19.59 45.53 -22.07
C ASP A 493 -20.35 44.40 -21.38
N LYS A 494 -19.77 43.19 -21.31
CA LYS A 494 -20.31 42.05 -20.57
C LYS A 494 -19.38 41.61 -19.46
N LEU A 495 -19.92 40.92 -18.46
CA LEU A 495 -19.16 40.39 -17.33
C LEU A 495 -18.97 38.88 -17.44
N TYR A 496 -17.73 38.44 -17.24
CA TYR A 496 -17.35 37.03 -17.28
C TYR A 496 -16.69 36.60 -15.97
N ASN A 497 -16.91 35.35 -15.56
CA ASN A 497 -16.26 34.77 -14.38
C ASN A 497 -15.00 33.94 -14.71
N SER A 498 -14.54 34.00 -15.96
CA SER A 498 -13.39 33.25 -16.44
C SER A 498 -12.47 34.12 -17.32
N LYS A 499 -11.15 33.86 -17.27
CA LYS A 499 -10.14 34.67 -18.00
C LYS A 499 -10.29 34.59 -19.52
N ASP A 500 -10.73 33.45 -20.03
CA ASP A 500 -11.04 33.20 -21.44
C ASP A 500 -12.37 33.81 -21.89
N CYS A 501 -13.16 34.36 -20.95
CA CYS A 501 -14.45 35.01 -21.21
C CYS A 501 -15.48 34.08 -21.86
N THR A 502 -15.58 32.85 -21.36
CA THR A 502 -16.49 31.82 -21.87
C THR A 502 -17.77 31.66 -21.06
N ASN A 503 -17.73 31.98 -19.76
CA ASN A 503 -18.85 31.85 -18.83
C ASN A 503 -19.26 33.20 -18.27
N TYR A 504 -20.57 33.46 -18.24
CA TYR A 504 -21.11 34.71 -17.71
C TYR A 504 -21.10 34.70 -16.19
N VAL A 505 -21.01 35.88 -15.58
CA VAL A 505 -20.95 35.96 -14.11
C VAL A 505 -22.23 35.50 -13.42
N SER A 506 -23.36 35.53 -14.11
CA SER A 506 -24.65 35.05 -13.58
C SER A 506 -24.84 33.54 -13.69
N ASP A 507 -23.93 32.82 -14.35
CA ASP A 507 -24.06 31.38 -14.54
C ASP A 507 -23.84 30.62 -13.22
N TRP A 508 -24.92 30.02 -12.68
CA TRP A 508 -24.86 29.24 -11.46
C TRP A 508 -23.95 28.01 -11.57
N SER A 509 -23.94 27.34 -12.73
CA SER A 509 -23.16 26.11 -12.94
C SER A 509 -21.65 26.29 -12.71
N THR A 510 -21.13 27.49 -12.99
CA THR A 510 -19.72 27.87 -12.82
C THR A 510 -19.48 28.78 -11.61
N SER A 511 -20.52 29.06 -10.82
CA SER A 511 -20.46 29.94 -9.65
C SER A 511 -19.46 29.48 -8.59
N SER A 512 -18.65 30.41 -8.10
CA SER A 512 -17.76 30.20 -6.95
C SER A 512 -18.56 29.89 -5.68
N LEU A 513 -19.73 30.53 -5.50
CA LEU A 513 -20.64 30.27 -4.38
C LEU A 513 -21.20 28.85 -4.43
N ARG A 514 -21.66 28.39 -5.60
CA ARG A 514 -22.13 27.00 -5.78
C ARG A 514 -21.06 25.98 -5.40
N GLN A 515 -19.82 26.22 -5.82
CA GLN A 515 -18.68 25.36 -5.48
C GLN A 515 -18.42 25.34 -3.97
N TRP A 516 -18.45 26.50 -3.31
CA TRP A 516 -18.30 26.57 -1.86
C TRP A 516 -19.42 25.83 -1.12
N LEU A 517 -20.68 25.98 -1.54
CA LEU A 517 -21.83 25.29 -0.96
C LEU A 517 -21.70 23.76 -1.04
N ASN A 518 -21.34 23.23 -2.21
CA ASN A 518 -21.31 21.78 -2.47
C ASN A 518 -19.99 21.10 -2.07
N LYS A 519 -18.94 21.87 -1.76
CA LYS A 519 -17.65 21.32 -1.31
C LYS A 519 -17.35 21.73 0.12
N THR A 520 -16.99 22.98 0.35
CA THR A 520 -16.51 23.46 1.65
C THR A 520 -17.62 23.41 2.69
N PHE A 521 -18.75 24.08 2.45
CA PHE A 521 -19.86 24.10 3.40
C PHE A 521 -20.44 22.72 3.64
N TYR A 522 -20.79 21.98 2.59
CA TYR A 522 -21.32 20.62 2.71
C TYR A 522 -20.41 19.70 3.52
N ASN A 523 -19.09 19.76 3.30
CA ASN A 523 -18.16 18.89 4.02
C ASN A 523 -17.94 19.29 5.48
N THR A 524 -18.00 20.59 5.78
CA THR A 524 -17.86 21.12 7.13
C THR A 524 -19.13 20.99 7.96
N ALA A 525 -20.30 21.22 7.35
CA ALA A 525 -21.54 21.43 8.10
C ALA A 525 -22.28 20.14 8.47
N PHE A 526 -22.04 19.05 7.74
CA PHE A 526 -22.79 17.80 7.92
C PHE A 526 -21.86 16.64 8.25
N SER A 527 -22.27 15.82 9.22
CA SER A 527 -21.65 14.53 9.50
C SER A 527 -21.77 13.61 8.29
N ARG A 528 -21.05 12.49 8.31
CA ARG A 528 -21.10 11.54 7.20
C ARG A 528 -22.49 10.93 7.04
N GLU A 529 -23.15 10.66 8.15
CA GLU A 529 -24.48 10.05 8.26
C GLU A 529 -25.53 11.06 7.76
N GLU A 530 -25.42 12.33 8.16
CA GLU A 530 -26.30 13.40 7.69
C GLU A 530 -26.18 13.63 6.18
N LYS A 531 -24.95 13.55 5.65
CA LYS A 531 -24.67 13.62 4.20
C LYS A 531 -25.41 12.52 3.41
N MET A 532 -25.73 11.39 4.02
CA MET A 532 -26.51 10.33 3.37
C MET A 532 -27.98 10.70 3.20
N LEU A 533 -28.52 11.58 4.04
CA LEU A 533 -29.90 12.07 3.93
C LEU A 533 -30.07 13.23 2.94
N ILE A 534 -28.96 13.89 2.60
CA ILE A 534 -28.94 14.98 1.62
C ILE A 534 -28.80 14.41 0.21
N GLY A 535 -29.92 14.34 -0.49
CA GLY A 535 -29.94 13.89 -1.88
C GLY A 535 -29.50 14.98 -2.85
N THR A 536 -29.09 14.56 -4.04
CA THR A 536 -28.76 15.47 -5.15
C THR A 536 -30.06 15.95 -5.80
N THR A 537 -30.28 17.26 -5.81
CA THR A 537 -31.45 17.90 -6.43
C THR A 537 -31.08 18.46 -7.79
N PHE A 538 -31.84 18.11 -8.83
CA PHE A 538 -31.68 18.72 -10.14
C PHE A 538 -32.48 20.02 -10.21
N LEU A 539 -31.77 21.12 -10.47
CA LEU A 539 -32.26 22.50 -10.41
C LEU A 539 -32.18 23.15 -11.79
N GLU A 540 -33.29 23.77 -12.19
CA GLU A 540 -33.34 24.65 -13.36
C GLU A 540 -32.85 26.04 -12.99
N ASN A 541 -31.90 26.60 -13.73
CA ASN A 541 -31.24 27.88 -13.41
C ASN A 541 -31.64 29.01 -14.37
N ASN A 542 -32.93 29.14 -14.64
CA ASN A 542 -33.48 30.14 -15.55
C ASN A 542 -33.90 31.43 -14.83
N SER A 543 -33.96 32.53 -15.58
CA SER A 543 -34.56 33.77 -15.10
C SER A 543 -36.07 33.61 -14.89
N ALA A 544 -36.61 34.37 -13.94
CA ALA A 544 -38.03 34.30 -13.60
C ALA A 544 -38.96 34.70 -14.76
N ASP A 545 -38.51 35.61 -15.62
CA ASP A 545 -39.23 36.07 -16.81
C ASP A 545 -39.04 35.18 -18.05
N GLY A 546 -38.19 34.14 -17.95
CA GLY A 546 -37.87 33.22 -19.05
C GLY A 546 -37.05 33.82 -20.19
N THR A 547 -36.41 34.98 -19.99
CA THR A 547 -35.58 35.63 -21.03
C THR A 547 -34.12 35.16 -21.02
N TRP A 548 -33.64 34.59 -19.92
CA TRP A 548 -32.28 34.06 -19.77
C TRP A 548 -32.33 32.60 -19.30
N PHE A 549 -31.66 31.72 -20.05
CA PHE A 549 -31.61 30.29 -19.76
C PHE A 549 -30.24 29.90 -19.24
N GLY A 550 -30.18 29.50 -17.97
CA GLY A 550 -28.98 28.95 -17.36
C GLY A 550 -28.86 27.44 -17.60
N THR A 551 -27.72 26.89 -17.22
CA THR A 551 -27.48 25.45 -17.30
C THR A 551 -28.08 24.76 -16.07
N ASP A 552 -28.81 23.66 -16.25
CA ASP A 552 -29.34 22.85 -15.13
C ASP A 552 -28.21 22.21 -14.33
N THR A 553 -28.34 22.20 -13.01
CA THR A 553 -27.33 21.66 -12.09
C THR A 553 -27.90 20.57 -11.19
N GLY A 554 -27.08 19.58 -10.85
CA GLY A 554 -27.34 18.65 -9.75
C GLY A 554 -26.59 19.12 -8.51
N ASP A 555 -27.32 19.58 -7.49
CA ASP A 555 -26.76 20.20 -6.29
C ASP A 555 -27.24 19.49 -5.02
N LYS A 556 -26.33 19.27 -4.07
CA LYS A 556 -26.68 18.79 -2.73
C LYS A 556 -27.13 19.94 -1.85
N ILE A 557 -26.38 21.03 -1.87
CA ILE A 557 -26.70 22.29 -1.19
C ILE A 557 -26.75 23.41 -2.23
N PHE A 558 -27.76 24.27 -2.14
CA PHE A 558 -27.99 25.34 -3.10
C PHE A 558 -28.60 26.58 -2.44
N ALA A 559 -28.58 27.71 -3.15
CA ALA A 559 -29.39 28.88 -2.80
C ALA A 559 -30.79 28.75 -3.42
N LEU A 560 -31.81 29.35 -2.80
CA LEU A 560 -33.15 29.39 -3.36
C LEU A 560 -33.18 30.12 -4.72
N SER A 561 -34.11 29.78 -5.60
CA SER A 561 -34.40 30.58 -6.79
C SER A 561 -35.26 31.79 -6.45
N TYR A 562 -35.35 32.73 -7.41
CA TYR A 562 -36.33 33.80 -7.36
C TYR A 562 -37.76 33.26 -7.14
N ASN A 563 -38.13 32.23 -7.91
CA ASN A 563 -39.47 31.63 -7.83
C ASN A 563 -39.73 30.99 -6.47
N ASP A 564 -38.71 30.35 -5.85
CA ASP A 564 -38.83 29.81 -4.50
C ASP A 564 -39.05 30.93 -3.47
N ALA A 565 -38.30 32.03 -3.59
CA ALA A 565 -38.36 33.16 -2.67
C ALA A 565 -39.69 33.93 -2.71
N VAL A 566 -40.43 33.87 -3.82
CA VAL A 566 -41.78 34.48 -3.95
C VAL A 566 -42.90 33.43 -3.92
N ASN A 567 -42.61 32.20 -3.51
CA ASN A 567 -43.61 31.15 -3.48
C ASN A 567 -44.46 31.21 -2.20
N SER A 568 -45.73 31.60 -2.34
CA SER A 568 -46.67 31.61 -1.21
C SER A 568 -46.92 30.23 -0.61
N ALA A 569 -46.69 29.15 -1.38
CA ALA A 569 -46.76 27.80 -0.85
C ALA A 569 -45.64 27.52 0.17
N TYR A 570 -44.51 28.24 0.12
CA TYR A 570 -43.41 28.11 1.07
C TYR A 570 -43.50 29.07 2.26
N GLY A 571 -44.62 29.80 2.38
CA GLY A 571 -44.88 30.75 3.46
C GLY A 571 -44.31 32.15 3.22
N PHE A 572 -43.84 32.45 2.01
CA PHE A 572 -43.41 33.78 1.61
C PHE A 572 -44.54 34.63 1.04
N ASN A 573 -44.35 35.95 1.02
CA ASN A 573 -45.23 36.84 0.28
C ASN A 573 -45.02 36.62 -1.23
N SER A 574 -46.10 36.49 -2.01
CA SER A 574 -46.01 36.34 -3.46
C SER A 574 -45.57 37.61 -4.17
N SER A 575 -45.68 38.77 -3.52
CA SER A 575 -45.08 40.02 -3.98
C SER A 575 -43.57 40.04 -3.70
N ASN A 576 -42.81 40.45 -4.70
CA ASN A 576 -41.36 40.62 -4.63
C ASN A 576 -40.93 41.98 -4.04
N GLU A 577 -41.84 42.96 -4.00
CA GLU A 577 -41.58 44.36 -3.59
C GLU A 577 -42.30 44.74 -2.28
N GLU A 578 -43.08 43.83 -1.69
CA GLU A 578 -43.68 44.04 -0.38
C GLU A 578 -42.77 43.57 0.75
N LEU A 579 -42.87 44.23 1.90
CA LEU A 579 -42.18 43.82 3.11
C LEU A 579 -42.63 42.41 3.50
N ASP A 580 -41.65 41.52 3.69
CA ASP A 580 -41.89 40.12 4.06
C ASP A 580 -40.98 39.70 5.23
N GLU A 581 -41.58 39.57 6.40
CA GLU A 581 -40.87 39.12 7.61
C GLU A 581 -40.37 37.68 7.49
N ALA A 582 -40.97 36.83 6.64
CA ALA A 582 -40.50 35.46 6.44
C ALA A 582 -39.17 35.41 5.67
N ARG A 583 -38.90 36.42 4.82
CA ARG A 583 -37.64 36.56 4.05
C ARG A 583 -36.55 37.35 4.79
N LYS A 584 -36.90 38.05 5.87
CA LYS A 584 -35.95 38.80 6.71
C LYS A 584 -35.26 37.89 7.70
N LEU A 585 -33.99 37.57 7.46
CA LEU A 585 -33.20 36.65 8.27
C LEU A 585 -32.07 37.39 8.98
N LYS A 586 -31.69 36.94 10.18
CA LYS A 586 -30.58 37.54 10.95
C LYS A 586 -29.26 36.86 10.60
N GLY A 587 -28.18 37.62 10.66
CA GLY A 587 -26.81 37.09 10.60
C GLY A 587 -26.38 36.50 11.95
N THR A 588 -25.63 35.40 11.91
CA THR A 588 -24.91 34.86 13.07
C THR A 588 -23.69 35.73 13.41
N ALA A 589 -23.14 35.61 14.62
CA ALA A 589 -21.90 36.31 14.98
C ALA A 589 -20.74 35.92 14.05
N TYR A 590 -20.67 34.63 13.68
CA TYR A 590 -19.72 34.17 12.67
C TYR A 590 -19.94 34.84 11.31
N SER A 591 -21.17 34.94 10.79
CA SER A 591 -21.43 35.65 9.52
C SER A 591 -21.04 37.13 9.57
N ASN A 592 -21.17 37.76 10.75
CA ASN A 592 -20.73 39.14 10.99
C ASN A 592 -19.21 39.25 10.93
N CYS A 593 -18.48 38.29 11.52
CA CYS A 593 -17.03 38.16 11.41
C CYS A 593 -16.59 37.87 9.97
N GLN A 594 -17.38 37.13 9.19
CA GLN A 594 -17.15 36.94 7.76
C GLN A 594 -17.42 38.21 6.92
N GLY A 595 -18.01 39.26 7.51
CA GLY A 595 -18.20 40.56 6.87
C GLY A 595 -19.52 40.68 6.12
N VAL A 596 -20.60 40.10 6.64
CA VAL A 596 -21.94 40.34 6.09
C VAL A 596 -22.35 41.81 6.24
N TYR A 597 -23.00 42.37 5.21
CA TYR A 597 -23.53 43.73 5.23
C TYR A 597 -24.90 43.76 5.93
N ILE A 598 -25.00 44.54 7.00
CA ILE A 598 -26.24 44.70 7.78
C ILE A 598 -26.85 46.07 7.47
N SER A 599 -28.12 46.09 7.08
CA SER A 599 -28.93 47.29 6.90
C SER A 599 -30.23 47.15 7.69
N GLN A 600 -30.54 48.11 8.58
CA GLN A 600 -31.73 48.04 9.44
C GLN A 600 -31.84 46.71 10.21
N ASP A 601 -30.74 46.24 10.80
CA ASP A 601 -30.63 44.99 11.55
C ASP A 601 -30.74 43.69 10.74
N TYR A 602 -30.93 43.76 9.41
CA TYR A 602 -31.04 42.60 8.54
C TYR A 602 -30.02 42.63 7.39
N PRO A 603 -29.36 41.50 7.09
CA PRO A 603 -28.53 41.40 5.91
C PRO A 603 -29.31 41.09 4.62
N TYR A 604 -28.63 41.30 3.51
CA TYR A 604 -29.05 40.83 2.19
C TYR A 604 -28.60 39.37 2.00
N TRP A 605 -29.27 38.57 1.17
CA TRP A 605 -28.83 37.20 0.90
C TRP A 605 -29.08 36.73 -0.54
N TRP A 606 -28.19 35.87 -1.06
CA TRP A 606 -28.19 35.47 -2.48
C TRP A 606 -29.33 34.54 -2.87
N LEU A 607 -29.84 34.73 -4.09
CA LEU A 607 -30.62 33.74 -4.82
C LEU A 607 -29.77 33.19 -5.98
N ARG A 608 -30.04 31.97 -6.43
CA ARG A 608 -29.31 31.35 -7.56
C ARG A 608 -29.79 31.83 -8.93
N SER A 609 -30.99 32.40 -9.02
CA SER A 609 -31.61 32.79 -10.29
C SER A 609 -30.85 33.92 -10.98
N PRO A 610 -30.51 33.77 -12.27
CA PRO A 610 -29.98 34.86 -13.07
C PRO A 610 -31.09 35.82 -13.46
N VAL A 611 -30.73 37.09 -13.65
CA VAL A 611 -31.60 38.11 -14.27
C VAL A 611 -31.22 38.27 -15.73
N ASP A 612 -29.92 38.44 -16.00
CA ASP A 612 -29.32 38.55 -17.32
C ASP A 612 -27.87 38.03 -17.27
N SER A 613 -27.01 38.35 -18.24
CA SER A 613 -25.60 37.90 -18.26
C SER A 613 -24.75 38.45 -17.11
N ASP A 614 -25.17 39.56 -16.50
CA ASP A 614 -24.32 40.33 -15.58
C ASP A 614 -24.86 40.32 -14.14
N ARG A 615 -26.15 40.00 -13.96
CA ARG A 615 -26.86 40.12 -12.68
C ARG A 615 -27.58 38.85 -12.27
N VAL A 616 -27.71 38.68 -10.96
CA VAL A 616 -28.44 37.60 -10.29
C VAL A 616 -29.40 38.19 -9.27
N ASP A 617 -30.41 37.43 -8.87
CA ASP A 617 -31.35 37.87 -7.85
C ASP A 617 -30.79 37.70 -6.42
N TYR A 618 -31.31 38.49 -5.50
CA TYR A 618 -31.01 38.46 -4.07
C TYR A 618 -32.24 38.95 -3.29
N VAL A 619 -32.24 38.70 -1.99
CA VAL A 619 -33.25 39.22 -1.07
C VAL A 619 -32.67 40.37 -0.27
N SER A 620 -33.41 41.48 -0.21
CA SER A 620 -33.03 42.69 0.49
C SER A 620 -33.26 42.63 2.00
N ALA A 621 -32.70 43.60 2.74
CA ALA A 621 -32.96 43.78 4.17
C ALA A 621 -34.45 44.05 4.50
N TYR A 622 -35.27 44.44 3.52
CA TYR A 622 -36.72 44.59 3.66
C TYR A 622 -37.50 43.30 3.35
N GLY A 623 -36.81 42.25 2.89
CA GLY A 623 -37.42 41.04 2.37
C GLY A 623 -37.92 41.20 0.92
N TRP A 624 -37.34 42.09 0.12
CA TRP A 624 -37.69 42.18 -1.31
C TRP A 624 -36.84 41.23 -2.15
N ALA A 625 -37.44 40.50 -3.07
CA ALA A 625 -36.71 39.72 -4.06
C ALA A 625 -36.46 40.60 -5.30
N SER A 626 -35.21 40.90 -5.61
CA SER A 626 -34.85 41.85 -6.67
C SER A 626 -33.52 41.52 -7.31
N ALA A 627 -33.17 42.21 -8.39
CA ALA A 627 -31.88 42.08 -9.05
C ALA A 627 -30.76 42.71 -8.21
N ALA A 628 -29.68 41.97 -7.97
CA ALA A 628 -28.51 42.47 -7.26
C ALA A 628 -27.72 43.50 -8.07
N ASP A 629 -27.08 44.42 -7.34
CA ASP A 629 -26.22 45.46 -7.93
C ASP A 629 -24.90 44.88 -8.52
N GLY A 630 -24.50 43.66 -8.14
CA GLY A 630 -23.37 42.96 -8.74
C GLY A 630 -23.00 41.65 -8.03
N VAL A 631 -22.54 40.66 -8.79
CA VAL A 631 -22.23 39.27 -8.34
C VAL A 631 -21.00 39.12 -7.43
N TYR A 632 -20.16 40.16 -7.34
CA TYR A 632 -18.85 40.12 -6.68
C TYR A 632 -18.90 40.59 -5.21
N GLY A 633 -20.07 40.98 -4.70
CA GLY A 633 -20.25 41.49 -3.34
C GLY A 633 -20.02 40.40 -2.30
N THR A 634 -18.97 40.53 -1.49
CA THR A 634 -18.62 39.55 -0.44
C THR A 634 -19.49 39.70 0.81
N GLY A 635 -20.17 40.84 0.96
CA GLY A 635 -21.04 41.16 2.09
C GLY A 635 -22.48 40.67 1.97
N VAL A 636 -22.81 39.89 0.94
CA VAL A 636 -24.14 39.30 0.80
C VAL A 636 -24.15 37.95 1.50
N GLY A 637 -25.14 37.78 2.36
CA GLY A 637 -25.32 36.62 3.23
C GLY A 637 -25.71 35.34 2.49
N ILE A 638 -25.38 34.21 3.10
CA ILE A 638 -25.68 32.88 2.57
C ILE A 638 -26.78 32.23 3.38
N VAL A 639 -27.81 31.79 2.66
CA VAL A 639 -28.94 31.01 3.19
C VAL A 639 -29.00 29.70 2.41
N PRO A 640 -28.32 28.64 2.89
CA PRO A 640 -28.34 27.36 2.22
C PRO A 640 -29.73 26.73 2.24
N ALA A 641 -30.00 25.90 1.24
CA ALA A 641 -31.19 25.07 1.14
C ALA A 641 -30.81 23.70 0.55
N PHE A 642 -31.59 22.67 0.87
CA PHE A 642 -31.45 21.32 0.32
C PHE A 642 -32.76 20.54 0.40
N LYS A 643 -32.79 19.34 -0.20
CA LYS A 643 -33.93 18.41 -0.11
C LYS A 643 -33.51 17.08 0.52
N PHE A 644 -34.26 16.63 1.51
CA PHE A 644 -34.20 15.25 1.98
C PHE A 644 -34.78 14.34 0.90
N ASN A 645 -34.04 13.33 0.46
CA ASN A 645 -34.51 12.28 -0.46
C ASN A 645 -35.36 12.81 -1.65
N PRO A 646 -34.78 13.64 -2.55
CA PRO A 646 -35.51 14.27 -3.63
C PRO A 646 -36.17 13.25 -4.56
N LYS A 647 -37.29 13.65 -5.18
CA LYS A 647 -38.04 12.80 -6.14
C LYS A 647 -37.12 12.24 -7.24
N ALA A 648 -37.36 10.97 -7.56
CA ALA A 648 -36.60 10.23 -8.57
C ALA A 648 -36.69 10.86 -9.97
N VAL A 649 -35.55 11.11 -10.59
CA VAL A 649 -35.45 11.46 -12.02
C VAL A 649 -34.45 10.54 -12.71
N ASP A 650 -34.59 10.35 -14.02
CA ASP A 650 -33.59 9.65 -14.82
C ASP A 650 -32.31 10.48 -14.95
N VAL A 651 -31.18 9.87 -14.61
CA VAL A 651 -29.85 10.48 -14.65
C VAL A 651 -28.94 9.65 -15.54
N ASN A 652 -28.32 10.28 -16.53
CA ASN A 652 -27.31 9.66 -17.39
C ASN A 652 -25.94 9.65 -16.70
N VAL A 653 -25.13 8.65 -16.99
CA VAL A 653 -23.78 8.48 -16.43
C VAL A 653 -22.75 8.45 -17.54
N VAL A 654 -21.69 9.24 -17.37
CA VAL A 654 -20.52 9.26 -18.26
C VAL A 654 -19.28 8.99 -17.44
N TYR A 655 -18.43 8.09 -17.92
CA TYR A 655 -17.17 7.74 -17.29
C TYR A 655 -16.00 8.22 -18.13
N ASP A 656 -15.08 8.93 -17.50
CA ASP A 656 -13.74 9.20 -18.00
C ASP A 656 -12.76 8.30 -17.24
N LEU A 657 -12.07 7.41 -17.95
CA LEU A 657 -11.17 6.44 -17.34
C LEU A 657 -9.78 7.01 -17.01
N ASP A 658 -9.52 8.29 -17.33
CA ASP A 658 -8.22 8.96 -17.09
C ASP A 658 -7.03 8.11 -17.59
N GLY A 659 -7.09 7.71 -18.86
CA GLY A 659 -6.05 6.85 -19.47
C GLY A 659 -6.11 5.36 -19.09
N GLY A 660 -7.06 4.94 -18.25
CA GLY A 660 -7.39 3.54 -18.02
C GLY A 660 -8.29 2.91 -19.10
N ALA A 661 -8.63 1.64 -18.91
CA ALA A 661 -9.52 0.85 -19.75
C ALA A 661 -10.51 0.05 -18.91
N TRP A 662 -11.67 -0.29 -19.47
CA TRP A 662 -12.58 -1.26 -18.87
C TRP A 662 -11.97 -2.67 -18.92
N ALA A 663 -12.26 -3.47 -17.90
CA ALA A 663 -11.94 -4.90 -17.92
C ALA A 663 -12.70 -5.61 -19.05
N GLU A 664 -12.09 -6.66 -19.60
CA GLU A 664 -12.66 -7.42 -20.71
C GLU A 664 -14.05 -7.97 -20.36
N GLY A 665 -15.04 -7.73 -21.22
CA GLY A 665 -16.42 -8.18 -21.03
C GLY A 665 -17.28 -7.35 -20.07
N TYR A 666 -16.73 -6.32 -19.41
CA TYR A 666 -17.50 -5.43 -18.53
C TYR A 666 -18.29 -4.37 -19.32
N THR A 667 -19.54 -4.13 -18.91
CA THR A 667 -20.37 -3.04 -19.45
C THR A 667 -20.82 -2.15 -18.30
N ALA A 668 -20.39 -0.88 -18.32
CA ALA A 668 -20.73 0.09 -17.29
C ALA A 668 -22.20 0.57 -17.41
N PRO A 669 -22.88 0.87 -16.29
CA PRO A 669 -24.23 1.41 -16.32
C PRO A 669 -24.23 2.84 -16.89
N ILE A 670 -25.10 3.11 -17.87
CA ILE A 670 -25.16 4.42 -18.54
C ILE A 670 -26.22 5.36 -17.96
N SER A 671 -27.03 4.88 -17.01
CA SER A 671 -28.08 5.65 -16.35
C SER A 671 -28.55 5.02 -15.05
N TYR A 672 -29.14 5.81 -14.15
CA TYR A 672 -29.81 5.37 -12.93
C TYR A 672 -30.94 6.32 -12.53
N LYS A 673 -31.82 5.92 -11.60
CA LYS A 673 -32.77 6.85 -10.98
C LYS A 673 -32.10 7.62 -9.84
N SER A 674 -32.32 8.92 -9.74
CA SER A 674 -31.65 9.78 -8.75
C SER A 674 -31.89 9.43 -7.27
N ASN A 675 -32.92 8.62 -6.97
CA ASN A 675 -33.21 8.10 -5.63
C ASN A 675 -32.64 6.69 -5.40
N GLU A 676 -32.01 6.09 -6.40
CA GLU A 676 -31.28 4.83 -6.29
C GLU A 676 -29.80 5.13 -6.04
N THR A 677 -29.12 4.21 -5.35
CA THR A 677 -27.66 4.28 -5.25
C THR A 677 -27.05 3.74 -6.53
N LEU A 678 -26.36 4.59 -7.31
CA LEU A 678 -25.55 4.14 -8.43
C LEU A 678 -24.39 3.27 -7.90
N ALA A 679 -24.41 1.99 -8.20
CA ALA A 679 -23.28 1.11 -7.97
C ALA A 679 -22.18 1.43 -9.01
N LEU A 680 -21.21 2.23 -8.59
CA LEU A 680 -20.08 2.57 -9.43
C LEU A 680 -19.19 1.34 -9.68
N PRO A 681 -18.59 1.22 -10.89
CA PRO A 681 -17.62 0.18 -11.19
C PRO A 681 -16.48 0.14 -10.15
N THR A 682 -16.06 -1.05 -9.74
CA THR A 682 -15.01 -1.25 -8.74
C THR A 682 -13.64 -1.45 -9.41
N ALA A 683 -12.59 -1.64 -8.59
CA ALA A 683 -11.23 -1.88 -9.08
C ALA A 683 -11.09 -3.12 -9.98
N GLU A 684 -12.02 -4.09 -9.90
CA GLU A 684 -12.01 -5.27 -10.78
C GLU A 684 -12.57 -4.98 -12.18
N ASN A 685 -13.28 -3.85 -12.34
CA ASN A 685 -13.93 -3.48 -13.58
C ASN A 685 -13.07 -2.57 -14.47
N VAL A 686 -11.95 -2.04 -13.95
CA VAL A 686 -11.08 -1.09 -14.65
C VAL A 686 -9.61 -1.47 -14.50
N ALA A 687 -8.78 -1.12 -15.48
CA ALA A 687 -7.35 -1.38 -15.49
C ALA A 687 -6.54 -0.20 -16.05
N ARG A 688 -5.41 0.10 -15.43
CA ARG A 688 -4.40 1.05 -15.92
C ARG A 688 -3.02 0.56 -15.46
N ALA A 689 -2.20 0.07 -16.38
CA ALA A 689 -0.89 -0.49 -16.05
C ALA A 689 -0.01 0.55 -15.37
N GLY A 690 0.63 0.20 -14.25
CA GLY A 690 1.44 1.13 -13.48
C GLY A 690 0.70 1.83 -12.34
N TYR A 691 -0.61 1.61 -12.20
CA TYR A 691 -1.47 2.34 -11.28
C TYR A 691 -2.43 1.41 -10.55
N THR A 692 -2.86 1.84 -9.36
CA THR A 692 -3.92 1.22 -8.57
C THR A 692 -5.15 2.11 -8.62
N PHE A 693 -6.32 1.54 -8.91
CA PHE A 693 -7.57 2.29 -8.92
C PHE A 693 -7.91 2.80 -7.51
N ALA A 694 -8.00 4.12 -7.36
CA ALA A 694 -8.25 4.80 -6.10
C ALA A 694 -9.73 5.14 -5.87
N GLY A 695 -10.57 5.00 -6.90
CA GLY A 695 -12.00 5.29 -6.85
C GLY A 695 -12.45 6.22 -7.97
N TRP A 696 -13.68 6.67 -7.89
CA TRP A 696 -14.26 7.64 -8.84
C TRP A 696 -14.42 8.99 -8.18
N GLU A 697 -14.04 10.05 -8.88
CA GLU A 697 -14.40 11.41 -8.52
C GLU A 697 -15.54 11.88 -9.41
N GLN A 698 -16.62 12.39 -8.82
CA GLN A 698 -17.67 13.05 -9.59
C GLN A 698 -17.17 14.42 -10.07
N THR A 699 -16.92 14.56 -11.37
CA THR A 699 -16.38 15.79 -11.96
C THR A 699 -17.46 16.78 -12.36
N SER A 700 -18.67 16.31 -12.70
CA SER A 700 -19.81 17.18 -12.96
C SER A 700 -21.17 16.49 -12.75
N ALA A 701 -22.21 17.31 -12.55
CA ALA A 701 -23.61 16.90 -12.53
C ALA A 701 -24.45 18.01 -13.18
N ILE A 702 -24.63 17.94 -14.50
CA ILE A 702 -25.20 19.00 -15.34
C ILE A 702 -26.22 18.39 -16.29
N ASN A 703 -27.38 19.04 -16.49
CA ASN A 703 -28.42 18.61 -17.44
C ASN A 703 -28.83 17.13 -17.27
N LYS A 704 -28.96 16.67 -16.00
CA LYS A 704 -29.25 15.25 -15.65
C LYS A 704 -28.23 14.25 -16.20
N THR A 705 -27.00 14.70 -16.43
CA THR A 705 -25.84 13.86 -16.72
C THR A 705 -24.82 14.03 -15.61
N VAL A 706 -24.34 12.93 -15.07
CA VAL A 706 -23.25 12.91 -14.08
C VAL A 706 -22.01 12.34 -14.76
N CYS A 707 -20.89 13.05 -14.60
CA CYS A 707 -19.60 12.60 -15.08
C CYS A 707 -18.74 12.14 -13.90
N TYR A 708 -18.11 10.98 -14.04
CA TYR A 708 -17.12 10.46 -13.11
C TYR A 708 -15.79 10.30 -13.81
N THR A 709 -14.71 10.70 -13.14
CA THR A 709 -13.34 10.47 -13.60
C THR A 709 -12.65 9.47 -12.67
N ALA A 710 -12.04 8.45 -13.25
CA ALA A 710 -11.29 7.43 -12.53
C ALA A 710 -10.05 8.06 -11.88
N GLN A 711 -9.87 7.80 -10.60
CA GLN A 711 -8.69 8.24 -9.84
C GLN A 711 -7.71 7.08 -9.72
N TRP A 712 -6.43 7.38 -9.88
CA TRP A 712 -5.36 6.40 -9.97
C TRP A 712 -4.19 6.78 -9.06
N THR A 713 -3.73 5.84 -8.26
CA THR A 713 -2.50 5.98 -7.47
C THR A 713 -1.36 5.28 -8.21
N ALA A 714 -0.31 6.02 -8.56
CA ALA A 714 0.86 5.43 -9.22
C ALA A 714 1.51 4.38 -8.30
N LYS A 715 1.79 3.20 -8.84
CA LYS A 715 2.58 2.17 -8.15
C LYS A 715 4.06 2.56 -8.20
N THR A 716 4.80 2.06 -7.21
CA THR A 716 6.26 2.20 -7.13
C THR A 716 6.93 0.87 -7.38
N TYR A 717 8.01 0.90 -8.15
CA TYR A 717 8.78 -0.25 -8.59
C TYR A 717 10.24 -0.10 -8.14
N THR A 718 10.93 -1.21 -7.93
CA THR A 718 12.32 -1.23 -7.45
C THR A 718 13.26 -1.86 -8.47
N ILE A 719 14.36 -1.16 -8.79
CA ILE A 719 15.50 -1.73 -9.48
C ILE A 719 16.63 -1.94 -8.48
N LYS A 720 17.03 -3.20 -8.29
CA LYS A 720 18.19 -3.59 -7.49
C LYS A 720 19.43 -3.74 -8.36
N PHE A 721 20.58 -3.31 -7.85
CA PHE A 721 21.85 -3.40 -8.56
C PHE A 721 22.81 -4.37 -7.88
N ASP A 722 23.03 -5.53 -8.50
CA ASP A 722 24.11 -6.44 -8.14
C ASP A 722 25.37 -6.05 -8.91
N THR A 723 26.30 -5.37 -8.24
CA THR A 723 27.53 -4.83 -8.85
C THR A 723 28.57 -5.91 -9.12
N LYS A 724 28.35 -7.16 -8.66
CA LYS A 724 29.26 -8.30 -8.85
C LYS A 724 30.72 -7.98 -8.52
N GLY A 725 30.94 -7.36 -7.36
CA GLY A 725 32.28 -7.01 -6.86
C GLY A 725 32.78 -5.61 -7.22
N GLY A 726 31.97 -4.77 -7.88
CA GLY A 726 32.25 -3.34 -8.04
C GLY A 726 31.74 -2.48 -6.87
N THR A 727 31.99 -1.17 -6.94
CA THR A 727 31.48 -0.17 -5.98
C THR A 727 29.96 -0.23 -5.89
N ALA A 728 29.43 -0.04 -4.68
CA ALA A 728 28.00 -0.17 -4.41
C ALA A 728 27.17 0.87 -5.18
N VAL A 729 26.07 0.40 -5.76
CA VAL A 729 25.05 1.24 -6.42
C VAL A 729 23.77 1.07 -5.62
N ALA A 730 23.18 2.18 -5.17
CA ALA A 730 21.94 2.14 -4.41
C ALA A 730 20.75 1.69 -5.28
N ASP A 731 19.82 0.98 -4.68
CA ASP A 731 18.56 0.60 -5.32
C ASP A 731 17.78 1.85 -5.75
N LYS A 732 17.05 1.74 -6.86
CA LYS A 732 16.29 2.85 -7.44
C LYS A 732 14.80 2.55 -7.38
N THR A 733 14.03 3.49 -6.84
CA THR A 733 12.57 3.49 -6.92
C THR A 733 12.12 4.23 -8.17
N LEU A 734 11.19 3.63 -8.92
CA LEU A 734 10.68 4.11 -10.19
C LEU A 734 9.14 4.10 -10.19
N HIS A 735 8.54 4.93 -11.02
CA HIS A 735 7.17 4.77 -11.50
C HIS A 735 7.16 4.13 -12.89
N TRP A 736 5.97 3.75 -13.36
CA TRP A 736 5.78 2.99 -14.59
C TRP A 736 6.46 3.61 -15.83
N ASP A 737 6.39 4.94 -15.96
CA ASP A 737 6.92 5.66 -17.13
C ASP A 737 8.35 6.20 -16.91
N ASP A 738 8.98 5.90 -15.76
CA ASP A 738 10.34 6.34 -15.48
C ASP A 738 11.37 5.49 -16.23
N LYS A 739 12.44 6.12 -16.69
CA LYS A 739 13.54 5.44 -17.37
C LYS A 739 14.39 4.62 -16.39
N VAL A 740 14.60 3.35 -16.73
CA VAL A 740 15.24 2.35 -15.85
C VAL A 740 16.63 2.81 -15.38
N LEU A 741 17.50 3.19 -16.31
CA LEU A 741 18.90 3.54 -16.01
C LEU A 741 19.18 5.04 -15.86
N ASP A 742 18.16 5.90 -15.89
CA ASP A 742 18.38 7.35 -15.79
C ASP A 742 19.00 7.73 -14.43
N GLY A 743 20.03 8.59 -14.44
CA GLY A 743 20.76 8.98 -13.24
C GLY A 743 21.61 7.88 -12.56
N VAL A 744 21.69 6.67 -13.12
CA VAL A 744 22.53 5.59 -12.56
C VAL A 744 23.98 5.83 -12.96
N VAL A 745 24.84 6.02 -11.96
CA VAL A 745 26.29 6.15 -12.18
C VAL A 745 26.90 4.76 -12.39
N PRO A 746 27.69 4.55 -13.45
CA PRO A 746 28.39 3.28 -13.67
C PRO A 746 29.27 2.91 -12.45
N PRO A 747 29.18 1.68 -11.92
CA PRO A 747 30.06 1.23 -10.85
C PRO A 747 31.50 1.10 -11.38
N THR A 748 32.46 1.12 -10.47
CA THR A 748 33.88 0.87 -10.75
C THR A 748 34.34 -0.38 -10.02
N ARG A 749 35.28 -1.13 -10.59
CA ARG A 749 35.83 -2.34 -9.97
C ARG A 749 37.34 -2.33 -10.12
N ASP A 750 38.04 -2.54 -9.01
CA ASP A 750 39.50 -2.59 -8.99
C ASP A 750 40.03 -3.85 -9.68
N GLY A 751 41.27 -3.80 -10.18
CA GLY A 751 41.95 -4.94 -10.82
C GLY A 751 41.70 -5.06 -12.32
N GLY A 752 41.71 -3.95 -13.07
CA GLY A 752 41.72 -3.99 -14.54
C GLY A 752 40.36 -4.20 -15.21
N PHE A 753 39.25 -4.12 -14.50
CA PHE A 753 37.91 -4.34 -15.06
C PHE A 753 37.23 -3.06 -15.53
N GLU A 754 36.69 -3.09 -16.74
CA GLU A 754 35.84 -2.04 -17.32
C GLU A 754 34.37 -2.43 -17.26
N PHE A 755 33.52 -1.51 -16.80
CA PHE A 755 32.07 -1.70 -16.77
C PHE A 755 31.48 -1.55 -18.18
N ILE A 756 30.82 -2.59 -18.69
CA ILE A 756 30.27 -2.60 -20.06
C ILE A 756 28.74 -2.54 -20.11
N GLY A 757 28.06 -2.63 -18.97
CA GLY A 757 26.62 -2.44 -18.88
C GLY A 757 25.95 -3.31 -17.82
N TRP A 758 24.63 -3.26 -17.80
CA TRP A 758 23.79 -4.04 -16.90
C TRP A 758 23.04 -5.13 -17.68
N ASN A 759 22.82 -6.29 -17.06
CA ASN A 759 21.93 -7.32 -17.59
C ASN A 759 20.85 -7.69 -16.58
N ILE A 760 19.69 -8.13 -17.05
CA ILE A 760 18.59 -8.57 -16.19
C ILE A 760 18.95 -9.92 -15.59
N VAL A 761 19.00 -9.99 -14.25
CA VAL A 761 19.30 -11.22 -13.51
C VAL A 761 18.01 -11.91 -13.11
N SER A 762 17.03 -11.16 -12.61
CA SER A 762 15.73 -11.68 -12.17
C SER A 762 14.65 -10.60 -12.14
N PRO A 763 13.40 -10.92 -12.51
CA PRO A 763 12.97 -12.13 -13.20
C PRO A 763 13.53 -12.20 -14.63
N LYS A 764 13.47 -13.38 -15.28
CA LYS A 764 13.87 -13.48 -16.69
C LYS A 764 12.81 -12.81 -17.57
N LEU A 765 13.17 -11.70 -18.20
CA LEU A 765 12.30 -10.95 -19.10
C LEU A 765 12.68 -11.18 -20.57
N SER A 766 11.74 -10.99 -21.48
CA SER A 766 11.98 -11.07 -22.93
C SER A 766 12.67 -9.83 -23.50
N ALA A 767 12.70 -8.73 -22.75
CA ALA A 767 13.33 -7.47 -23.15
C ALA A 767 14.87 -7.59 -23.16
N THR A 768 15.49 -7.02 -24.21
CA THR A 768 16.95 -7.10 -24.45
C THR A 768 17.67 -5.76 -24.29
N THR A 769 16.93 -4.67 -24.05
CA THR A 769 17.47 -3.31 -23.89
C THR A 769 16.95 -2.65 -22.62
N LEU A 770 17.82 -1.92 -21.91
CA LEU A 770 17.49 -1.21 -20.66
C LEU A 770 17.30 0.31 -20.84
N ASN A 771 17.40 0.82 -22.08
CA ASN A 771 17.11 2.22 -22.40
C ASN A 771 15.62 2.39 -22.76
N CYS A 772 14.77 2.05 -21.80
CA CYS A 772 13.32 2.08 -21.90
C CYS A 772 12.72 2.56 -20.57
N THR A 773 11.42 2.79 -20.55
CA THR A 773 10.69 2.98 -19.28
C THR A 773 10.53 1.66 -18.55
N TYR A 774 10.17 1.71 -17.27
CA TYR A 774 9.89 0.48 -16.51
C TYR A 774 8.77 -0.35 -17.17
N GLY A 775 7.67 0.28 -17.54
CA GLY A 775 6.53 -0.39 -18.17
C GLY A 775 6.87 -1.07 -19.49
N GLU A 776 7.73 -0.46 -20.30
CA GLU A 776 8.25 -1.08 -21.54
C GLU A 776 9.15 -2.29 -21.26
N LEU A 777 9.89 -2.27 -20.14
CA LEU A 777 10.78 -3.35 -19.72
C LEU A 777 10.02 -4.61 -19.29
N VAL A 778 8.96 -4.45 -18.48
CA VAL A 778 8.21 -5.58 -17.89
C VAL A 778 6.95 -5.95 -18.66
N GLN A 779 6.26 -4.97 -19.26
CA GLN A 779 4.94 -5.11 -19.91
C GLN A 779 3.80 -5.60 -19.01
N ASP A 780 4.11 -5.94 -17.75
CA ASP A 780 3.21 -6.49 -16.73
C ASP A 780 3.51 -5.77 -15.42
N ASP A 781 2.47 -5.18 -14.83
CA ASP A 781 2.59 -4.35 -13.63
C ASP A 781 2.54 -5.13 -12.31
N SER A 782 2.52 -6.46 -12.39
CA SER A 782 2.68 -7.38 -11.26
C SER A 782 4.15 -7.60 -10.86
N ILE A 783 5.10 -7.23 -11.71
CA ILE A 783 6.52 -7.30 -11.40
C ILE A 783 6.90 -6.01 -10.68
N ASP A 784 7.10 -6.07 -9.36
CA ASP A 784 7.46 -4.91 -8.55
C ASP A 784 8.97 -4.66 -8.47
N THR A 785 9.79 -5.70 -8.71
CA THR A 785 11.23 -5.68 -8.47
C THR A 785 12.00 -6.36 -9.59
N ILE A 786 13.06 -5.71 -10.07
CA ILE A 786 14.03 -6.29 -11.01
C ILE A 786 15.43 -6.15 -10.43
N THR A 787 16.23 -7.22 -10.52
CA THR A 787 17.66 -7.19 -10.22
C THR A 787 18.45 -7.10 -11.51
N LEU A 788 19.29 -6.07 -11.62
CA LEU A 788 20.26 -5.88 -12.68
C LEU A 788 21.66 -6.26 -12.19
N GLY A 789 22.34 -7.12 -12.95
CA GLY A 789 23.71 -7.55 -12.68
C GLY A 789 24.70 -6.74 -13.52
N ALA A 790 25.79 -6.29 -12.91
CA ALA A 790 26.86 -5.64 -13.64
C ALA A 790 27.56 -6.63 -14.57
N VAL A 791 27.93 -6.14 -15.75
CA VAL A 791 28.73 -6.88 -16.72
C VAL A 791 30.09 -6.19 -16.83
N TRP A 792 31.15 -6.97 -16.61
CA TRP A 792 32.54 -6.50 -16.58
C TRP A 792 33.33 -7.11 -17.73
N ARG A 793 34.22 -6.31 -18.31
CA ARG A 793 35.23 -6.73 -19.29
C ARG A 793 36.60 -6.58 -18.65
N ASP A 794 37.41 -7.62 -18.64
CA ASP A 794 38.83 -7.49 -18.26
C ASP A 794 39.58 -6.72 -19.36
N THR A 795 40.50 -5.85 -18.96
CA THR A 795 41.34 -5.03 -19.85
C THR A 795 42.83 -5.25 -19.61
N GLU A 796 43.21 -6.00 -18.58
CA GLU A 796 44.59 -6.32 -18.29
C GLU A 796 45.01 -7.61 -18.99
N ALA A 797 46.30 -7.72 -19.32
CA ALA A 797 46.85 -8.94 -19.92
C ALA A 797 47.32 -9.91 -18.83
N PRO A 798 47.35 -11.23 -19.10
CA PRO A 798 47.84 -12.21 -18.15
C PRO A 798 49.30 -11.93 -17.76
N THR A 799 49.65 -12.18 -16.49
CA THR A 799 51.01 -12.00 -15.97
C THR A 799 51.76 -13.33 -15.92
N ILE A 800 53.02 -13.34 -16.38
CA ILE A 800 53.93 -14.47 -16.25
C ILE A 800 54.82 -14.29 -15.01
N ILE A 801 54.83 -15.29 -14.12
CA ILE A 801 55.61 -15.31 -12.88
C ILE A 801 56.72 -16.37 -12.99
N GLY A 802 57.96 -15.99 -12.69
CA GLY A 802 59.12 -16.88 -12.69
C GLY A 802 60.05 -16.73 -13.89
N LEU A 803 59.71 -15.86 -14.86
CA LEU A 803 60.54 -15.55 -16.02
C LEU A 803 60.78 -14.05 -16.15
N GLU A 804 62.00 -13.69 -16.52
CA GLU A 804 62.42 -12.30 -16.77
C GLU A 804 62.67 -12.11 -18.27
N ASN A 805 62.09 -11.05 -18.84
CA ASN A 805 62.19 -10.78 -20.27
C ASN A 805 63.64 -10.47 -20.70
N GLY A 806 64.10 -11.15 -21.74
CA GLY A 806 65.46 -11.08 -22.28
C GLY A 806 66.50 -11.91 -21.53
N LYS A 807 66.13 -12.58 -20.42
CA LYS A 807 67.09 -13.35 -19.62
C LYS A 807 67.44 -14.68 -20.29
N THR A 808 68.69 -15.10 -20.12
CA THR A 808 69.18 -16.41 -20.53
C THR A 808 69.25 -17.31 -19.31
N TYR A 809 68.64 -18.48 -19.39
CA TYR A 809 68.63 -19.50 -18.35
C TYR A 809 69.37 -20.75 -18.83
N CYS A 810 69.97 -21.47 -17.89
CA CYS A 810 70.59 -22.77 -18.15
C CYS A 810 69.72 -23.88 -17.54
N GLY A 811 69.20 -24.78 -18.40
CA GLY A 811 68.24 -25.82 -18.01
C GLY A 811 66.78 -25.36 -18.05
N ALA A 812 65.85 -26.32 -18.14
CA ALA A 812 64.41 -26.07 -18.26
C ALA A 812 63.87 -25.20 -17.12
N GLN A 813 63.04 -24.21 -17.45
CA GLN A 813 62.50 -23.25 -16.49
C GLN A 813 61.01 -23.46 -16.24
N LYS A 814 60.61 -23.52 -14.98
CA LYS A 814 59.20 -23.56 -14.57
C LYS A 814 58.67 -22.16 -14.30
N PHE A 815 57.47 -21.87 -14.79
CA PHE A 815 56.80 -20.58 -14.61
C PHE A 815 55.29 -20.74 -14.45
N ARG A 816 54.61 -19.71 -13.95
CA ARG A 816 53.15 -19.67 -13.82
C ARG A 816 52.56 -18.50 -14.58
N VAL A 817 51.29 -18.63 -14.93
CA VAL A 817 50.50 -17.56 -15.53
C VAL A 817 49.31 -17.28 -14.63
N THR A 818 49.10 -16.02 -14.29
CA THR A 818 47.97 -15.56 -13.48
C THR A 818 47.22 -14.47 -14.25
N ASP A 819 45.91 -14.45 -14.09
CA ASP A 819 45.02 -13.51 -14.76
C ASP A 819 43.98 -12.97 -13.77
N ASN A 820 43.49 -11.76 -14.00
CA ASN A 820 42.48 -11.14 -13.13
C ASN A 820 41.10 -11.75 -13.42
N ASP A 821 40.81 -12.15 -14.66
CA ASP A 821 39.63 -12.92 -15.02
C ASP A 821 39.82 -14.41 -14.71
N THR A 822 39.14 -14.88 -13.66
CA THR A 822 39.12 -16.31 -13.30
C THR A 822 38.02 -17.09 -14.01
N SER A 823 37.25 -16.47 -14.92
CA SER A 823 36.14 -17.15 -15.60
C SER A 823 36.61 -18.28 -16.53
N ARG A 824 37.83 -18.15 -17.08
CA ARG A 824 38.53 -19.16 -17.90
C ARG A 824 40.04 -19.01 -17.77
N SER A 825 40.78 -20.12 -17.88
CA SER A 825 42.25 -20.08 -17.88
C SER A 825 42.80 -19.38 -19.12
N ALA A 826 43.84 -18.56 -18.94
CA ALA A 826 44.59 -17.97 -20.04
C ALA A 826 45.28 -19.04 -20.90
N ILE A 827 45.32 -18.82 -22.20
CA ILE A 827 46.01 -19.67 -23.17
C ILE A 827 47.50 -19.32 -23.17
N VAL A 828 48.36 -20.31 -22.95
CA VAL A 828 49.83 -20.14 -22.98
C VAL A 828 50.42 -20.78 -24.23
N MET A 829 51.20 -20.02 -24.98
CA MET A 829 51.88 -20.48 -26.19
C MET A 829 53.39 -20.32 -26.05
N ILE A 830 54.14 -21.37 -26.35
CA ILE A 830 55.61 -21.34 -26.45
C ILE A 830 55.99 -21.57 -27.92
N ASN A 831 56.64 -20.58 -28.55
CA ASN A 831 57.02 -20.59 -29.96
C ASN A 831 55.86 -20.93 -30.92
N GLY A 832 54.67 -20.39 -30.62
CA GLY A 832 53.46 -20.56 -31.45
C GLY A 832 52.72 -21.89 -31.26
N LYS A 833 53.08 -22.71 -30.27
CA LYS A 833 52.33 -23.91 -29.87
C LYS A 833 51.71 -23.73 -28.49
N THR A 834 50.42 -24.02 -28.37
CA THR A 834 49.72 -24.04 -27.08
C THR A 834 50.29 -25.12 -26.17
N VAL A 835 50.49 -24.78 -24.91
CA VAL A 835 50.98 -25.68 -23.87
C VAL A 835 50.03 -25.65 -22.68
N GLU A 836 49.87 -26.80 -22.03
CA GLU A 836 49.07 -26.95 -20.82
C GLU A 836 49.98 -26.97 -19.59
N PRO A 837 49.52 -26.49 -18.43
CA PRO A 837 50.30 -26.58 -17.20
C PRO A 837 50.34 -28.01 -16.66
N ASP A 838 51.29 -28.29 -15.77
CA ASP A 838 51.33 -29.51 -14.97
C ASP A 838 50.23 -29.52 -13.89
N ALA A 839 50.12 -30.64 -13.16
CA ALA A 839 49.11 -30.83 -12.12
C ALA A 839 49.18 -29.78 -10.99
N ASP A 840 50.32 -29.11 -10.83
CA ASP A 840 50.55 -28.06 -9.84
C ASP A 840 50.42 -26.64 -10.44
N GLY A 841 49.96 -26.52 -11.68
CA GLY A 841 49.69 -25.26 -12.37
C GLY A 841 50.93 -24.57 -12.97
N TYR A 842 52.06 -25.28 -13.11
CA TYR A 842 53.28 -24.74 -13.71
C TYR A 842 53.42 -25.11 -15.19
N TYR A 843 53.91 -24.18 -15.98
CA TYR A 843 54.35 -24.39 -17.35
C TYR A 843 55.88 -24.56 -17.37
N THR A 844 56.39 -25.37 -18.29
CA THR A 844 57.82 -25.61 -18.43
C THR A 844 58.32 -25.11 -19.78
N ALA A 845 59.28 -24.20 -19.75
CA ALA A 845 60.06 -23.77 -20.91
C ALA A 845 61.30 -24.66 -21.04
N GLU A 846 61.20 -25.66 -21.93
CA GLU A 846 62.29 -26.58 -22.23
C GLU A 846 63.38 -25.92 -23.10
N PRO A 847 64.66 -26.35 -23.00
CA PRO A 847 65.73 -25.86 -23.84
C PRO A 847 65.43 -26.01 -25.34
N ALA A 848 65.65 -24.94 -26.10
CA ALA A 848 65.47 -24.95 -27.55
C ALA A 848 66.50 -24.04 -28.24
N ASN A 849 66.67 -24.23 -29.55
CA ASN A 849 67.66 -23.50 -30.32
C ASN A 849 67.16 -22.08 -30.64
N GLY A 850 67.78 -21.07 -30.02
CA GLY A 850 67.41 -19.65 -30.16
C GLY A 850 66.45 -19.15 -29.09
N GLU A 851 65.98 -17.92 -29.24
CA GLU A 851 65.03 -17.30 -28.30
C GLU A 851 63.67 -18.01 -28.31
N LEU A 852 63.16 -18.34 -27.13
CA LEU A 852 61.80 -18.80 -26.89
C LEU A 852 60.87 -17.59 -26.71
N LYS A 853 59.81 -17.53 -27.52
CA LYS A 853 58.71 -16.57 -27.37
C LYS A 853 57.56 -17.21 -26.62
N ILE A 854 57.30 -16.71 -25.42
CA ILE A 854 56.20 -17.15 -24.57
C ILE A 854 55.12 -16.08 -24.64
N ILE A 855 53.94 -16.46 -25.10
CA ILE A 855 52.79 -15.57 -25.29
C ILE A 855 51.64 -16.11 -24.44
N THR A 856 51.03 -15.24 -23.66
CA THR A 856 49.83 -15.56 -22.88
C THR A 856 48.68 -14.70 -23.37
N VAL A 857 47.51 -15.30 -23.58
CA VAL A 857 46.30 -14.62 -24.07
C VAL A 857 45.12 -15.01 -23.19
N ASP A 858 44.39 -14.02 -22.67
CA ASP A 858 43.20 -14.25 -21.83
C ASP A 858 41.92 -14.54 -22.65
N SER A 859 40.78 -14.59 -21.96
CA SER A 859 39.44 -14.80 -22.54
C SER A 859 38.91 -13.60 -23.35
N PHE A 860 39.48 -12.41 -23.14
CA PHE A 860 39.13 -11.14 -23.78
C PHE A 860 40.13 -10.70 -24.87
N ALA A 861 41.10 -11.56 -25.19
CA ALA A 861 42.19 -11.36 -26.15
C ALA A 861 43.26 -10.33 -25.74
N ASN A 862 43.38 -10.00 -24.46
CA ASN A 862 44.53 -9.29 -23.93
C ASN A 862 45.76 -10.21 -23.96
N MET A 863 46.91 -9.68 -24.38
CA MET A 863 48.11 -10.48 -24.65
C MET A 863 49.35 -9.94 -23.94
N PHE A 864 50.12 -10.83 -23.35
CA PHE A 864 51.45 -10.54 -22.80
C PHE A 864 52.50 -11.45 -23.42
N MET A 865 53.70 -10.93 -23.65
CA MET A 865 54.79 -11.67 -24.28
C MET A 865 56.10 -11.47 -23.51
N VAL A 866 56.79 -12.58 -23.27
CA VAL A 866 58.15 -12.61 -22.76
C VAL A 866 59.02 -13.41 -23.72
N THR A 867 60.23 -12.92 -23.98
CA THR A 867 61.25 -13.60 -24.77
C THR A 867 62.38 -14.03 -23.83
N ILE A 868 62.72 -15.31 -23.80
CA ILE A 868 63.83 -15.85 -22.99
C ILE A 868 64.74 -16.74 -23.84
N THR A 869 65.95 -17.01 -23.39
CA THR A 869 66.79 -18.07 -23.98
C THR A 869 67.00 -19.18 -22.95
N VAL A 870 66.75 -20.44 -23.31
CA VAL A 870 66.97 -21.57 -22.41
C VAL A 870 67.98 -22.53 -23.05
N ASN A 871 69.19 -22.61 -22.48
CA ASN A 871 70.28 -23.43 -22.99
C ASN A 871 70.24 -24.83 -22.38
N ALA A 872 70.51 -25.86 -23.21
CA ALA A 872 70.47 -27.27 -22.80
C ALA A 872 71.66 -27.66 -21.90
N ASP A 873 72.82 -27.04 -22.10
CA ASP A 873 74.07 -27.38 -21.40
C ASP A 873 74.63 -26.17 -20.64
N HIS A 874 75.21 -26.42 -19.45
CA HIS A 874 75.96 -25.40 -18.73
C HIS A 874 77.34 -25.19 -19.38
N SER A 875 77.65 -23.97 -19.80
CA SER A 875 79.05 -23.58 -20.10
C SER A 875 79.68 -23.01 -18.84
N TYR A 876 80.81 -23.57 -18.40
CA TYR A 876 81.46 -23.18 -17.14
C TYR A 876 82.44 -22.02 -17.34
N GLY A 877 82.58 -21.17 -16.32
CA GLY A 877 83.70 -20.23 -16.24
C GLY A 877 85.04 -20.94 -15.96
N GLY A 878 86.13 -20.17 -15.91
CA GLY A 878 87.40 -20.67 -15.40
C GLY A 878 87.26 -21.16 -13.95
N TRP A 879 88.12 -22.09 -13.54
CA TRP A 879 88.16 -22.56 -12.16
C TRP A 879 88.39 -21.38 -11.22
N LYS A 880 87.51 -21.22 -10.23
CA LYS A 880 87.74 -20.36 -9.08
C LYS A 880 88.29 -21.21 -7.95
N PHE A 881 89.11 -20.62 -7.09
CA PHE A 881 89.68 -21.32 -5.96
C PHE A 881 90.01 -20.38 -4.81
N ASP A 882 90.04 -20.95 -3.62
CA ASP A 882 90.57 -20.35 -2.41
C ASP A 882 91.66 -21.25 -1.79
N GLU A 883 92.02 -21.00 -0.53
CA GLU A 883 93.07 -21.73 0.18
C GLU A 883 92.75 -23.22 0.42
N ASN A 884 91.47 -23.61 0.40
CA ASN A 884 91.02 -24.97 0.75
C ASN A 884 90.54 -25.74 -0.47
N GLU A 885 89.80 -25.09 -1.37
CA GLU A 885 89.06 -25.76 -2.44
C GLU A 885 88.99 -24.95 -3.73
N HIS A 886 88.56 -25.62 -4.80
CA HIS A 886 88.30 -25.04 -6.10
C HIS A 886 86.90 -25.41 -6.59
N TRP A 887 86.22 -24.48 -7.27
CA TRP A 887 84.92 -24.72 -7.90
C TRP A 887 84.74 -24.04 -9.25
N LYS A 888 83.71 -24.49 -9.98
CA LYS A 888 83.17 -23.81 -11.15
C LYS A 888 81.75 -23.29 -10.92
N GLU A 889 81.55 -22.06 -11.35
CA GLU A 889 80.24 -21.46 -11.54
C GLU A 889 79.82 -21.57 -13.01
N CYS A 890 78.51 -21.67 -13.24
CA CYS A 890 77.98 -21.48 -14.59
C CYS A 890 78.33 -20.07 -15.08
N LYS A 891 78.74 -19.94 -16.36
CA LYS A 891 79.16 -18.68 -16.99
C LYS A 891 78.13 -17.55 -16.87
N TYR A 892 76.87 -17.89 -16.66
CA TYR A 892 75.75 -16.95 -16.58
C TYR A 892 75.27 -16.71 -15.13
N GLY A 893 75.94 -17.30 -14.13
CA GLY A 893 75.79 -16.95 -12.71
C GLY A 893 74.71 -17.71 -11.92
N ASP A 894 73.99 -18.61 -12.56
CA ASP A 894 72.76 -19.16 -11.97
C ASP A 894 72.97 -20.36 -11.03
N SER A 895 74.16 -21.00 -10.99
CA SER A 895 74.42 -22.19 -10.14
C SER A 895 75.92 -22.52 -9.93
N VAL A 896 76.29 -23.08 -8.76
CA VAL A 896 77.62 -23.65 -8.41
C VAL A 896 77.54 -25.18 -8.43
N ILE A 897 78.41 -25.86 -9.21
CA ILE A 897 78.10 -27.26 -9.57
C ILE A 897 79.28 -28.26 -9.63
N GLU A 898 80.55 -27.82 -9.61
CA GLU A 898 81.72 -28.73 -9.52
C GLU A 898 82.73 -28.20 -8.51
N LYS A 899 82.81 -28.79 -7.30
CA LYS A 899 83.56 -28.28 -6.14
C LYS A 899 84.45 -29.38 -5.53
N GLY A 900 85.73 -29.10 -5.25
CA GLY A 900 86.67 -30.07 -4.70
C GLY A 900 87.98 -29.49 -4.13
N GLU A 901 88.70 -30.26 -3.31
CA GLU A 901 89.95 -29.85 -2.62
C GLU A 901 91.20 -29.91 -3.51
N HIS A 902 92.28 -29.20 -3.14
CA HIS A 902 93.52 -29.10 -3.94
C HIS A 902 94.46 -30.32 -3.84
N THR A 903 95.08 -30.71 -4.97
CA THR A 903 96.18 -31.71 -5.03
C THR A 903 97.41 -31.14 -5.77
N PHE A 904 98.56 -31.00 -5.10
CA PHE A 904 99.75 -30.31 -5.64
C PHE A 904 100.87 -31.27 -6.11
N ARG A 905 101.64 -30.87 -7.14
CA ARG A 905 102.81 -31.59 -7.69
C ARG A 905 103.99 -30.65 -7.96
N TRP A 906 105.22 -31.14 -7.85
CA TRP A 906 106.43 -30.33 -8.12
C TRP A 906 106.69 -30.11 -9.62
N VAL A 907 107.11 -28.89 -9.97
CA VAL A 907 107.44 -28.40 -11.31
C VAL A 907 108.81 -27.71 -11.23
N THR A 908 109.76 -28.14 -12.06
CA THR A 908 111.11 -27.54 -12.10
C THR A 908 111.11 -26.25 -12.92
N ASP A 909 111.59 -25.16 -12.33
CA ASP A 909 111.66 -23.82 -12.92
C ASP A 909 113.00 -23.53 -13.58
N LYS A 910 114.11 -23.97 -12.97
CA LYS A 910 115.46 -23.87 -13.52
C LYS A 910 116.17 -25.21 -13.35
N GLU A 911 116.65 -25.77 -14.45
CA GLU A 911 117.43 -27.01 -14.40
C GLU A 911 118.78 -26.78 -13.70
N ALA A 912 119.21 -27.74 -12.90
CA ALA A 912 120.56 -27.73 -12.34
C ALA A 912 121.60 -28.06 -13.43
N THR A 913 122.78 -27.45 -13.37
CA THR A 913 123.87 -27.66 -14.33
C THR A 913 125.08 -28.30 -13.67
N GLU A 914 126.11 -28.67 -14.44
CA GLU A 914 127.35 -29.25 -13.88
C GLU A 914 128.09 -28.27 -12.93
N THR A 915 127.71 -26.99 -12.90
CA THR A 915 128.37 -25.93 -12.12
C THR A 915 127.42 -25.02 -11.31
N GLU A 916 126.08 -25.12 -11.44
CA GLU A 916 125.06 -24.32 -10.71
C GLU A 916 123.84 -25.15 -10.28
N THR A 917 123.23 -24.83 -9.12
CA THR A 917 121.94 -25.40 -8.67
C THR A 917 120.76 -24.88 -9.51
N GLY A 918 119.72 -25.71 -9.63
CA GLY A 918 118.41 -25.44 -10.24
C GLY A 918 117.36 -24.99 -9.21
N ILE A 919 116.11 -24.75 -9.64
CA ILE A 919 114.98 -24.24 -8.83
C ILE A 919 113.66 -24.94 -9.26
N ALA A 920 112.70 -25.17 -8.34
CA ALA A 920 111.37 -25.78 -8.57
C ALA A 920 110.26 -25.22 -7.64
N HIS A 921 108.98 -25.45 -7.95
CA HIS A 921 107.80 -25.11 -7.12
C HIS A 921 106.70 -26.19 -7.16
N GLU A 922 105.68 -26.12 -6.29
CA GLU A 922 104.49 -26.99 -6.35
C GLU A 922 103.29 -26.30 -7.01
N GLU A 923 102.57 -27.02 -7.88
CA GLU A 923 101.39 -26.51 -8.60
C GLU A 923 100.23 -27.51 -8.50
N CYS A 924 99.01 -27.02 -8.25
CA CYS A 924 97.81 -27.83 -8.18
C CYS A 924 97.52 -28.45 -9.56
N SER A 925 97.33 -29.76 -9.61
CA SER A 925 97.15 -30.48 -10.87
C SER A 925 95.83 -30.17 -11.59
N VAL A 926 94.85 -29.55 -10.91
CA VAL A 926 93.52 -29.27 -11.45
C VAL A 926 93.31 -27.78 -11.72
N CYS A 927 93.47 -26.93 -10.69
CA CYS A 927 93.22 -25.49 -10.83
C CYS A 927 94.49 -24.67 -11.13
N HIS A 928 95.68 -25.31 -11.13
CA HIS A 928 96.98 -24.68 -11.41
C HIS A 928 97.42 -23.59 -10.42
N ALA A 929 96.80 -23.52 -9.23
CA ALA A 929 97.28 -22.68 -8.12
C ALA A 929 98.70 -23.11 -7.71
N LYS A 930 99.60 -22.16 -7.46
CA LYS A 930 101.02 -22.42 -7.13
C LYS A 930 101.32 -22.19 -5.66
N ARG A 931 102.27 -22.96 -5.13
CA ARG A 931 102.85 -22.79 -3.78
C ARG A 931 104.30 -23.27 -3.74
N ASN A 932 105.01 -22.96 -2.65
CA ASN A 932 106.40 -23.37 -2.43
C ASN A 932 107.36 -22.97 -3.57
N GLU A 933 107.14 -21.78 -4.13
CA GLU A 933 107.93 -21.25 -5.23
C GLU A 933 109.39 -20.97 -4.82
N ASN A 934 110.33 -21.23 -5.74
CA ASN A 934 111.78 -21.01 -5.59
C ASN A 934 112.60 -22.05 -4.77
N THR A 935 112.24 -23.33 -4.79
CA THR A 935 112.95 -24.41 -4.07
C THR A 935 114.19 -24.93 -4.83
N GLU A 936 115.40 -24.94 -4.26
CA GLU A 936 116.67 -25.28 -4.96
C GLU A 936 116.93 -26.79 -5.26
N VAL A 937 117.53 -27.11 -6.43
CA VAL A 937 117.89 -28.46 -6.95
C VAL A 937 119.41 -28.59 -7.23
N GLN A 938 120.07 -29.71 -6.93
CA GLN A 938 121.55 -29.86 -6.95
C GLN A 938 122.20 -30.19 -8.33
N LYS A 939 123.52 -29.92 -8.51
CA LYS A 939 124.35 -29.93 -9.77
C LYS A 939 124.58 -31.30 -10.47
N LEU A 940 124.87 -31.30 -11.80
CA LEU A 940 125.04 -32.48 -12.69
C LEU A 940 126.51 -33.00 -12.92
N PRO A 941 126.77 -34.25 -13.37
CA PRO A 941 128.11 -34.87 -13.59
C PRO A 941 128.78 -34.64 -14.99
N THR A 942 130.13 -34.74 -15.09
CA THR A 942 130.99 -34.16 -16.17
C THR A 942 131.37 -35.07 -17.38
N LYS A 943 131.87 -34.47 -18.47
CA LYS A 943 132.14 -35.08 -19.81
C LYS A 943 133.05 -36.32 -19.87
N LEU A 944 133.90 -36.60 -18.89
CA LEU A 944 134.67 -37.87 -18.87
C LEU A 944 133.75 -39.06 -18.53
N ASP A 945 132.68 -38.84 -17.77
CA ASP A 945 131.70 -39.87 -17.39
C ASP A 945 130.82 -40.31 -18.59
N LYS A 946 130.60 -39.43 -19.57
CA LYS A 946 129.72 -39.70 -20.74
C LYS A 946 130.38 -40.51 -21.87
N LEU A 947 131.71 -40.53 -21.98
CA LEU A 947 132.40 -41.29 -23.04
C LEU A 947 132.38 -42.81 -22.80
N ARG A 948 132.30 -43.24 -21.53
CA ARG A 948 132.26 -44.66 -21.12
C ARG A 948 130.91 -45.33 -21.44
N ASP A 949 129.80 -44.61 -21.27
CA ASP A 949 128.46 -45.22 -21.33
C ASP A 949 127.89 -45.29 -22.77
N TRP A 950 128.35 -44.42 -23.69
CA TRP A 950 127.83 -44.34 -25.07
C TRP A 950 128.25 -45.51 -25.97
N PHE A 951 129.48 -46.05 -25.81
CA PHE A 951 129.93 -47.23 -26.57
C PHE A 951 129.06 -48.48 -26.30
N VAL A 952 128.40 -48.58 -25.13
CA VAL A 952 127.56 -49.73 -24.75
C VAL A 952 126.20 -49.74 -25.50
N GLY A 953 125.61 -48.58 -25.84
CA GLY A 953 124.24 -48.50 -26.36
C GLY A 953 124.07 -48.78 -27.86
N ILE A 954 125.04 -48.39 -28.70
CA ILE A 954 124.95 -48.53 -30.17
C ILE A 954 125.14 -49.99 -30.64
N PHE A 955 125.70 -50.84 -29.78
CA PHE A 955 125.61 -52.31 -29.88
C PHE A 955 124.16 -52.81 -30.00
N ALA A 956 123.17 -52.08 -29.49
CA ALA A 956 121.79 -52.47 -29.68
C ALA A 956 121.28 -52.05 -31.07
N LYS A 957 121.45 -50.79 -31.42
CA LYS A 957 120.69 -50.13 -32.50
C LYS A 957 121.03 -50.60 -33.92
N ILE A 958 122.33 -50.80 -34.18
CA ILE A 958 122.88 -51.28 -35.46
C ILE A 958 122.17 -52.56 -35.93
N ILE A 959 121.46 -53.29 -35.06
CA ILE A 959 120.66 -54.47 -35.44
C ILE A 959 119.27 -54.12 -35.98
N LYS A 960 118.72 -52.93 -35.72
CA LYS A 960 117.43 -52.52 -36.31
C LYS A 960 117.56 -51.58 -37.51
N TRP A 961 118.80 -51.13 -37.79
CA TRP A 961 119.30 -50.88 -39.15
C TRP A 961 119.04 -52.06 -40.10
N PHE A 962 118.85 -53.28 -39.60
CA PHE A 962 118.81 -54.44 -40.49
C PHE A 962 117.46 -54.71 -41.16
N VAL A 963 116.33 -54.40 -40.53
CA VAL A 963 115.08 -55.08 -40.93
C VAL A 963 114.12 -54.20 -41.72
N ASP A 964 113.87 -52.95 -41.32
CA ASP A 964 112.76 -52.21 -41.93
C ASP A 964 113.16 -51.58 -43.30
N LEU A 965 114.47 -51.57 -43.59
CA LEU A 965 115.09 -51.40 -44.91
C LEU A 965 114.55 -52.40 -45.96
N ILE A 966 113.93 -53.52 -45.54
CA ILE A 966 113.62 -54.62 -46.45
C ILE A 966 112.23 -54.49 -47.07
N GLY A 967 111.19 -54.28 -46.27
CA GLY A 967 109.85 -54.65 -46.70
C GLY A 967 109.04 -53.53 -47.33
N ASP A 968 109.51 -52.92 -48.44
CA ASP A 968 108.69 -52.45 -49.58
C ASP A 968 109.52 -51.59 -50.59
N VAL A 969 110.62 -52.17 -51.10
CA VAL A 969 111.03 -52.00 -52.53
C VAL A 969 110.20 -52.96 -53.41
N CYS A 970 109.13 -53.54 -52.87
CA CYS A 970 108.30 -54.54 -53.54
C CYS A 970 106.88 -54.03 -53.69
#